data_AF-A0A2N4UKT7-F1
#
_entry.id   AF-A0A2N4UKT7-F1
#
_cell.length_a   1.000
_cell.length_b   1.000
_cell.length_c   1.000
_cell.angle_alpha   90.00
_cell.angle_beta   90.00
_cell.angle_gamma   90.00
#
_symmetry.space_group_name_H-M   'P 1'
#
loop_
_entity.id
_entity.type
_entity.pdbx_description
1 polymer ?
#
loop_
_entity_poly.entity_id
_entity_poly.type
_entity_poly.pdbx_seq_one_letter_code
_entity_poly.pdbx_strand_id
1 'polypeptide(L)'
;MRRLSCCLLVLLALPGVPYTRAAGTCGPSLLGQPCATGGLAVASRPEPTLNLGAGNPIHIVTGNKYQQETDLPANLSTPGIEIVRHYNALDRRASTVGIGWQLSYDTRLAYAGDRWQIIQADGSRVDFFVTAGKPTANQYGKLESVGKDRVWTWPTGRQLWFNTSGHLVRLAAGRHLALNIERNVQPGPLEGTISKVSNQLGHSLSFSYHVSDGRAYLAHIDTALGRFRYQHEPSATGSSGLQRLTQLTRPDGMQRRYLYEPALQAGNVGAITGIETLSTDASQAIRSHSWGYDDRGRAVLSVHGAPSSQVDRINVRYVRQATTQQTGLTVVTNADQQETRFETAINGGRFVLTSVTGAGCTGCAPVGSTARYDQDGRLTTINGTRLARDAAGRILRLAPQRSGWPELALHYDSRGLRSAWHSNSTGTERILYNTDSLPAQRIWANADSVHYQYDALRRPIRLLETNKNGTLKTTLRWRADRLTHIRHPNETESRRYDRAGHLIHRKVERPSQSTMPLRYSESFNYDAQHRLTHHHLPEGGSLAYRWGADSRLLGITWHDAQGMAHTVIESKPGNAGYCHGNGLCVLSTNDSQGQASQLAVYQGDQALWSLAHAYDQQGRLRHEQYQTKVPGAHTMNWHYAYDKNSRLIGAQARPTSDPSPVSSGTRLWYAWNDDGSLAARRSHGVTHRPFIRRDASGLPVASGDTVLEYGPNRRLVAVHRPGKAPTHYQHNAFGHRIAQQSEHGTIHYLYLNNRLVAESRPGPVAENVKANTTLTITRRYIYAHHVPVGFIDYPDTSLGTGSAQLFAVHADFLGAPRLVTDARQAMRWLASYSPTGAATRLAGDLELDLRLPGQVFDRATGWHDNVMRTYAPEIGQYLEPDPLGPIPGNQAFGYADQQPRRYVDPLGLVLFAFDGTRNGPETLSNVWKLSQAYTDGPVYYHTGPGNSMYLDWDGVTGRDAPQIIENQWQSLLNTLERAGDRRQQVPIDIIGYSRGAALARHFGNLINQHTRDGLFSYRDGARRSVSACVDLRFMGLFDTVAQFGIAGSHDANYDLTIAPAWAWVAHAVALHERRWMYPLTIASDGGGYNLVEAPFIGAHADIGGGAMRRDDGRPSVRGDLADVTLNWMLWQARAASLRFGTLAEGDREISDPILHDGRSSIARTIQNGDRRIDQADGSLLLDYQDDHGQIGHTQRAATESMIARPENWRTLDTSEVGTVDMSGYAQWLHDELGWQAVPS
;
A
#
# COMPACT_ATOMS: atom_id res chain seq x y z
N MET A 1 -34.38 -0.65 98.47
CA MET A 1 -33.13 -0.88 97.71
C MET A 1 -33.24 -2.21 96.94
N ARG A 2 -32.65 -2.33 95.73
CA ARG A 2 -32.43 -3.56 94.89
C ARG A 2 -33.72 -4.32 94.46
N ARG A 3 -34.26 -4.24 93.22
CA ARG A 3 -33.83 -4.53 91.80
C ARG A 3 -33.80 -6.05 91.47
N LEU A 4 -34.82 -6.64 90.83
CA LEU A 4 -35.20 -6.70 89.37
C LEU A 4 -34.34 -7.73 88.57
N SER A 5 -34.84 -8.93 88.19
CA SER A 5 -35.70 -9.30 87.01
C SER A 5 -34.90 -9.67 85.73
N CYS A 6 -35.28 -10.60 84.83
CA CYS A 6 -36.34 -11.64 84.76
C CYS A 6 -35.94 -12.75 83.75
N CYS A 7 -36.80 -13.75 83.50
CA CYS A 7 -36.54 -15.01 82.77
C CYS A 7 -36.39 -14.90 81.24
N LEU A 8 -35.79 -15.93 80.63
CA LEU A 8 -35.98 -16.32 79.22
C LEU A 8 -36.28 -17.82 79.14
N LEU A 9 -37.16 -18.26 78.22
CA LEU A 9 -37.76 -19.60 78.21
C LEU A 9 -37.48 -20.34 76.88
N VAL A 10 -37.40 -21.67 76.95
CA VAL A 10 -36.98 -22.56 75.85
C VAL A 10 -38.12 -22.88 74.88
N LEU A 11 -37.82 -22.93 73.57
CA LEU A 11 -38.61 -23.66 72.57
C LEU A 11 -37.71 -24.19 71.45
N LEU A 12 -37.92 -25.45 71.04
CA LEU A 12 -37.13 -26.12 70.01
C LEU A 12 -37.41 -25.56 68.61
N ALA A 13 -36.35 -25.35 67.83
CA ALA A 13 -36.45 -25.00 66.42
C ALA A 13 -35.80 -26.09 65.55
N LEU A 14 -36.53 -26.53 64.51
CA LEU A 14 -36.02 -27.37 63.43
C LEU A 14 -34.88 -26.62 62.69
N PRO A 15 -33.79 -27.30 62.27
CA PRO A 15 -32.84 -26.70 61.34
C PRO A 15 -33.52 -26.53 59.98
N GLY A 16 -34.01 -25.32 59.73
CA GLY A 16 -34.52 -24.92 58.41
C GLY A 16 -33.45 -25.12 57.33
N VAL A 17 -33.91 -25.49 56.14
CA VAL A 17 -33.08 -25.74 54.95
C VAL A 17 -32.00 -24.66 54.81
N PRO A 18 -30.70 -25.00 54.72
CA PRO A 18 -29.67 -24.00 54.50
C PRO A 18 -29.92 -23.34 53.15
N TYR A 19 -30.14 -22.02 53.17
CA TYR A 19 -30.20 -21.21 51.96
C TYR A 19 -29.01 -21.52 51.06
N THR A 20 -29.29 -21.93 49.83
CA THR A 20 -28.29 -22.27 48.83
C THR A 20 -27.34 -21.09 48.63
N ARG A 21 -26.03 -21.32 48.83
CA ARG A 21 -24.98 -20.35 48.51
C ARG A 21 -25.15 -19.88 47.06
N ALA A 22 -25.19 -18.56 46.85
CA ALA A 22 -25.17 -17.97 45.51
C ALA A 22 -23.91 -18.38 44.74
N ALA A 23 -24.02 -18.48 43.43
CA ALA A 23 -23.07 -19.20 42.59
C ALA A 23 -21.78 -18.42 42.22
N GLY A 24 -20.69 -19.18 42.03
CA GLY A 24 -19.68 -18.92 40.99
C GLY A 24 -18.75 -17.71 41.13
N THR A 25 -17.57 -17.90 41.72
CA THR A 25 -16.43 -16.98 41.55
C THR A 25 -15.90 -17.06 40.11
N CYS A 26 -16.01 -15.96 39.36
CA CYS A 26 -15.67 -15.91 37.92
C CYS A 26 -14.15 -15.97 37.66
N GLY A 27 -13.66 -17.06 37.06
CA GLY A 27 -12.30 -17.11 36.50
C GLY A 27 -12.12 -16.19 35.27
N PRO A 28 -10.93 -16.19 34.64
CA PRO A 28 -10.70 -15.44 33.41
C PRO A 28 -11.65 -15.90 32.30
N SER A 29 -12.15 -14.93 31.53
CA SER A 29 -13.15 -15.14 30.49
C SER A 29 -12.57 -15.91 29.30
N LEU A 30 -13.36 -16.86 28.76
CA LEU A 30 -13.09 -17.52 27.49
C LEU A 30 -13.62 -16.72 26.27
N LEU A 31 -14.13 -15.51 26.52
CA LEU A 31 -14.55 -14.54 25.51
C LEU A 31 -13.38 -13.60 25.17
N GLY A 32 -13.50 -12.89 24.05
CA GLY A 32 -12.41 -12.08 23.49
C GLY A 32 -12.29 -12.25 21.99
N GLN A 33 -11.58 -11.33 21.35
CA GLN A 33 -11.18 -11.45 19.96
C GLN A 33 -10.27 -12.68 19.78
N PRO A 34 -10.53 -13.60 18.82
CA PRO A 34 -9.70 -14.79 18.59
C PRO A 34 -8.24 -14.44 18.27
N CYS A 35 -8.04 -13.33 17.55
CA CYS A 35 -6.76 -12.68 17.28
C CYS A 35 -6.71 -11.30 17.94
N ALA A 36 -6.66 -11.23 19.28
CA ALA A 36 -6.72 -9.96 20.00
C ALA A 36 -5.55 -8.99 19.67
N THR A 37 -5.79 -8.12 18.68
CA THR A 37 -4.88 -7.05 18.21
C THR A 37 -4.80 -5.89 19.18
N GLY A 38 -5.79 -5.77 20.08
CA GLY A 38 -5.96 -4.62 20.96
C GLY A 38 -6.61 -3.43 20.24
N GLY A 39 -6.77 -2.33 20.99
CA GLY A 39 -7.31 -1.04 20.55
C GLY A 39 -6.78 0.07 21.46
N LEU A 40 -7.49 1.19 21.62
CA LEU A 40 -7.09 2.20 22.61
C LEU A 40 -7.24 1.67 24.05
N ALA A 41 -8.45 1.24 24.39
CA ALA A 41 -8.83 0.81 25.73
C ALA A 41 -9.00 -0.71 25.90
N VAL A 42 -8.62 -1.48 24.88
CA VAL A 42 -8.50 -2.95 24.92
C VAL A 42 -7.03 -3.31 24.74
N ALA A 43 -6.43 -4.00 25.71
CA ALA A 43 -5.07 -4.50 25.59
C ALA A 43 -5.01 -5.63 24.56
N SER A 44 -3.99 -5.58 23.70
CA SER A 44 -3.62 -6.71 22.85
C SER A 44 -3.19 -7.90 23.71
N ARG A 45 -3.12 -9.09 23.12
CA ARG A 45 -2.43 -10.21 23.79
C ARG A 45 -0.96 -9.82 24.01
N PRO A 46 -0.40 -9.97 25.22
CA PRO A 46 1.02 -9.72 25.51
C PRO A 46 1.93 -10.78 24.87
N GLU A 47 1.33 -11.81 24.27
CA GLU A 47 1.98 -12.98 23.73
C GLU A 47 1.50 -13.27 22.32
N PRO A 48 2.40 -13.43 21.33
CA PRO A 48 2.04 -13.89 20.00
C PRO A 48 1.32 -15.24 20.07
N THR A 49 0.16 -15.36 19.41
CA THR A 49 -0.59 -16.61 19.28
C THR A 49 -0.93 -16.86 17.83
N LEU A 50 -1.00 -18.14 17.42
CA LEU A 50 -1.65 -18.52 16.17
C LEU A 50 -3.13 -18.10 16.19
N ASN A 51 -3.69 -17.87 15.00
CA ASN A 51 -5.10 -17.53 14.81
C ASN A 51 -6.02 -18.63 15.39
N LEU A 52 -6.87 -18.26 16.35
CA LEU A 52 -7.90 -19.12 16.95
C LEU A 52 -9.29 -18.91 16.34
N GLY A 53 -9.38 -18.14 15.25
CA GLY A 53 -10.57 -17.91 14.44
C GLY A 53 -10.70 -18.88 13.26
N ALA A 54 -11.93 -19.03 12.79
CA ALA A 54 -12.30 -19.61 11.49
C ALA A 54 -13.53 -18.86 10.96
N GLY A 55 -13.66 -18.70 9.64
CA GLY A 55 -14.64 -17.78 9.06
C GLY A 55 -14.39 -16.36 9.56
N ASN A 56 -15.45 -15.58 9.81
CA ASN A 56 -15.30 -14.17 10.15
C ASN A 56 -15.73 -13.80 11.59
N PRO A 57 -14.84 -13.82 12.58
CA PRO A 57 -14.20 -15.02 13.09
C PRO A 57 -15.05 -15.70 14.19
N ILE A 58 -15.23 -17.01 14.05
CA ILE A 58 -15.70 -17.91 15.11
C ILE A 58 -14.48 -18.43 15.89
N HIS A 59 -14.48 -18.30 17.21
CA HIS A 59 -13.42 -18.86 18.05
C HIS A 59 -13.47 -20.40 18.06
N ILE A 60 -12.49 -21.07 17.44
CA ILE A 60 -12.49 -22.51 17.13
C ILE A 60 -12.60 -23.44 18.35
N VAL A 61 -12.36 -22.96 19.58
CA VAL A 61 -12.49 -23.78 20.80
C VAL A 61 -13.81 -23.54 21.54
N THR A 62 -14.34 -22.31 21.52
CA THR A 62 -15.46 -21.89 22.38
C THR A 62 -16.75 -21.70 21.59
N GLY A 63 -16.65 -21.53 20.27
CA GLY A 63 -17.77 -21.17 19.41
C GLY A 63 -18.29 -19.76 19.61
N ASN A 64 -17.55 -18.91 20.33
CA ASN A 64 -17.85 -17.49 20.39
C ASN A 64 -17.68 -16.87 18.99
N LYS A 65 -18.78 -16.43 18.38
CA LYS A 65 -18.71 -15.49 17.25
C LYS A 65 -18.36 -14.12 17.81
N TYR A 66 -17.21 -13.61 17.39
CA TYR A 66 -16.76 -12.25 17.69
C TYR A 66 -16.98 -11.35 16.47
N GLN A 67 -17.40 -10.10 16.64
CA GLN A 67 -17.38 -9.09 15.58
C GLN A 67 -16.76 -7.81 16.16
N GLN A 68 -15.91 -7.16 15.37
CA GLN A 68 -15.49 -5.78 15.64
C GLN A 68 -16.04 -4.90 14.54
N GLU A 69 -16.64 -3.77 14.93
CA GLU A 69 -17.10 -2.75 14.00
C GLU A 69 -16.43 -1.43 14.42
N THR A 70 -15.75 -0.80 13.48
CA THR A 70 -15.09 0.49 13.67
C THR A 70 -15.96 1.54 13.00
N ASP A 71 -16.65 2.35 13.80
CA ASP A 71 -17.53 3.40 13.29
C ASP A 71 -16.69 4.65 12.97
N LEU A 72 -15.64 4.89 13.77
CA LEU A 72 -14.63 5.94 13.59
C LEU A 72 -13.29 5.49 14.17
N PRO A 73 -12.18 5.33 13.43
CA PRO A 73 -10.89 4.99 14.03
C PRO A 73 -10.08 6.22 14.45
N ALA A 74 -9.16 5.98 15.39
CA ALA A 74 -8.16 6.97 15.78
C ALA A 74 -7.21 7.31 14.63
N ASN A 75 -7.00 8.61 14.38
CA ASN A 75 -6.04 9.11 13.40
C ASN A 75 -4.99 10.04 14.04
N LEU A 76 -3.94 10.38 13.29
CA LEU A 76 -2.80 11.20 13.77
C LEU A 76 -3.15 12.68 14.01
N SER A 77 -4.20 13.19 13.37
CA SER A 77 -4.70 14.56 13.53
C SER A 77 -5.61 14.72 14.75
N THR A 78 -6.33 13.66 15.14
CA THR A 78 -7.18 13.60 16.34
C THR A 78 -6.76 12.44 17.27
N PRO A 79 -5.54 12.44 17.86
CA PRO A 79 -5.00 11.30 18.60
C PRO A 79 -5.96 10.80 19.69
N GLY A 80 -6.33 9.51 19.58
CA GLY A 80 -7.14 8.79 20.57
C GLY A 80 -8.66 8.97 20.47
N ILE A 81 -9.17 9.76 19.53
CA ILE A 81 -10.61 9.87 19.31
C ILE A 81 -11.03 8.72 18.38
N GLU A 82 -11.79 7.74 18.91
CA GLU A 82 -12.31 6.59 18.14
C GLU A 82 -13.72 6.19 18.62
N ILE A 83 -14.48 5.52 17.77
CA ILE A 83 -15.70 4.78 18.10
C ILE A 83 -15.51 3.37 17.55
N VAL A 84 -15.25 2.42 18.44
CA VAL A 84 -15.09 1.01 18.11
C VAL A 84 -16.04 0.19 18.99
N ARG A 85 -16.80 -0.69 18.35
CA ARG A 85 -17.76 -1.61 18.96
C ARG A 85 -17.26 -3.04 18.87
N HIS A 86 -17.43 -3.78 19.96
CA HIS A 86 -17.06 -5.18 20.08
C HIS A 86 -18.30 -6.02 20.41
N TYR A 87 -18.57 -7.04 19.61
CA TYR A 87 -19.65 -8.00 19.82
C TYR A 87 -19.12 -9.40 20.13
N ASN A 88 -19.79 -10.08 21.06
CA ASN A 88 -19.54 -11.46 21.42
C ASN A 88 -20.87 -12.21 21.61
N ALA A 89 -21.12 -13.25 20.81
CA ALA A 89 -22.38 -14.02 20.87
C ALA A 89 -22.65 -14.74 22.20
N LEU A 90 -21.59 -14.94 23.00
CA LEU A 90 -21.65 -15.55 24.33
C LEU A 90 -21.56 -14.54 25.49
N ASP A 91 -21.42 -13.23 25.22
CA ASP A 91 -21.44 -12.21 26.28
C ASP A 91 -22.88 -11.84 26.66
N ARG A 92 -23.16 -11.87 27.97
CA ARG A 92 -24.47 -11.61 28.58
C ARG A 92 -24.48 -10.36 29.47
N ARG A 93 -23.40 -9.57 29.47
CA ARG A 93 -23.36 -8.30 30.21
C ARG A 93 -24.44 -7.34 29.72
N ALA A 94 -24.98 -6.55 30.65
CA ALA A 94 -25.74 -5.37 30.29
C ALA A 94 -24.86 -4.39 29.49
N SER A 95 -25.48 -3.70 28.56
CA SER A 95 -24.82 -2.81 27.60
C SER A 95 -25.75 -1.68 27.23
N THR A 96 -25.21 -0.48 27.07
CA THR A 96 -25.91 0.65 26.46
C THR A 96 -26.00 0.51 24.93
N VAL A 97 -25.08 -0.24 24.31
CA VAL A 97 -25.06 -0.47 22.85
C VAL A 97 -26.06 -1.55 22.45
N GLY A 98 -26.29 -2.55 23.31
CA GLY A 98 -27.21 -3.67 23.06
C GLY A 98 -26.62 -5.01 23.48
N ILE A 99 -27.45 -6.06 23.57
CA ILE A 99 -26.98 -7.39 24.01
C ILE A 99 -25.80 -7.91 23.17
N GLY A 100 -24.76 -8.41 23.83
CA GLY A 100 -23.52 -8.89 23.21
C GLY A 100 -22.54 -7.79 22.79
N TRP A 101 -22.96 -6.53 22.64
CA TRP A 101 -22.13 -5.39 22.22
C TRP A 101 -21.52 -4.61 23.39
N GLN A 102 -20.36 -3.99 23.20
CA GLN A 102 -19.72 -3.00 24.10
C GLN A 102 -18.92 -1.99 23.26
N LEU A 103 -18.70 -0.76 23.76
CA LEU A 103 -17.70 0.16 23.18
C LEU A 103 -16.30 -0.12 23.74
N SER A 104 -15.23 0.24 23.01
CA SER A 104 -13.84 0.32 23.52
C SER A 104 -13.78 0.95 24.93
N TYR A 105 -14.53 2.03 25.14
CA TYR A 105 -14.56 2.81 26.38
C TYR A 105 -15.38 2.17 27.54
N ASP A 106 -16.02 1.01 27.32
CA ASP A 106 -16.72 0.23 28.36
C ASP A 106 -15.83 -0.81 29.04
N THR A 107 -14.53 -0.86 28.71
CA THR A 107 -13.53 -1.52 29.56
C THR A 107 -13.66 -1.00 31.00
N ARG A 108 -13.81 -1.91 31.97
CA ARG A 108 -14.14 -1.58 33.36
C ARG A 108 -13.37 -2.42 34.37
N LEU A 109 -13.29 -1.93 35.59
CA LEU A 109 -12.64 -2.57 36.72
C LEU A 109 -13.70 -3.10 37.70
N ALA A 110 -13.56 -4.33 38.17
CA ALA A 110 -14.40 -4.93 39.21
C ALA A 110 -13.54 -5.52 40.34
N TYR A 111 -14.09 -5.56 41.56
CA TYR A 111 -13.48 -6.27 42.69
C TYR A 111 -14.22 -7.59 42.94
N ALA A 112 -13.48 -8.69 43.02
CA ALA A 112 -14.01 -10.04 43.18
C ALA A 112 -13.56 -10.72 44.49
N GLY A 113 -13.32 -9.92 45.55
CA GLY A 113 -13.00 -10.39 46.90
C GLY A 113 -11.51 -10.67 47.14
N ASP A 114 -10.89 -11.51 46.31
CA ASP A 114 -9.45 -11.87 46.38
C ASP A 114 -8.62 -11.30 45.22
N ARG A 115 -9.27 -10.67 44.24
CA ARG A 115 -8.65 -10.11 43.03
C ARG A 115 -9.40 -8.90 42.51
N TRP A 116 -8.66 -8.03 41.84
CA TRP A 116 -9.22 -7.03 40.93
C TRP A 116 -9.27 -7.62 39.53
N GLN A 117 -10.35 -7.39 38.80
CA GLN A 117 -10.57 -7.92 37.47
C GLN A 117 -10.87 -6.78 36.51
N ILE A 118 -10.01 -6.60 35.51
CA ILE A 118 -10.34 -5.79 34.34
C ILE A 118 -11.23 -6.64 33.44
N ILE A 119 -12.37 -6.11 33.04
CA ILE A 119 -13.26 -6.68 32.04
C ILE A 119 -13.18 -5.78 30.82
N GLN A 120 -12.59 -6.29 29.73
CA GLN A 120 -12.36 -5.51 28.52
C GLN A 120 -13.63 -5.40 27.66
N ALA A 121 -13.67 -4.40 26.76
CA ALA A 121 -14.74 -4.26 25.79
C ALA A 121 -14.94 -5.53 24.94
N ASP A 122 -13.84 -6.16 24.50
CA ASP A 122 -13.86 -7.40 23.72
C ASP A 122 -14.37 -8.64 24.50
N GLY A 123 -14.68 -8.53 25.80
CA GLY A 123 -15.20 -9.62 26.64
C GLY A 123 -14.11 -10.45 27.33
N SER A 124 -12.84 -10.25 26.99
CA SER A 124 -11.73 -10.87 27.71
C SER A 124 -11.57 -10.25 29.10
N ARG A 125 -10.92 -10.98 30.01
CA ARG A 125 -10.71 -10.56 31.41
C ARG A 125 -9.26 -10.72 31.83
N VAL A 126 -8.76 -9.76 32.60
CA VAL A 126 -7.41 -9.74 33.16
C VAL A 126 -7.51 -9.65 34.67
N ASP A 127 -6.97 -10.66 35.36
CA ASP A 127 -7.00 -10.77 36.82
C ASP A 127 -5.70 -10.26 37.46
N PHE A 128 -5.86 -9.42 38.49
CA PHE A 128 -4.81 -8.92 39.38
C PHE A 128 -5.11 -9.43 40.80
N PHE A 129 -4.55 -10.58 41.14
CA PHE A 129 -4.70 -11.20 42.47
C PHE A 129 -4.17 -10.29 43.58
N VAL A 130 -4.86 -10.23 44.71
CA VAL A 130 -4.46 -9.41 45.85
C VAL A 130 -3.58 -10.23 46.79
N THR A 131 -2.33 -9.80 46.96
CA THR A 131 -1.37 -10.37 47.92
C THR A 131 -0.99 -9.30 48.93
N ALA A 132 -1.08 -9.61 50.23
CA ALA A 132 -0.83 -8.64 51.32
C ALA A 132 -1.59 -7.30 51.16
N GLY A 133 -2.84 -7.36 50.70
CA GLY A 133 -3.70 -6.18 50.50
C GLY A 133 -3.41 -5.32 49.27
N LYS A 134 -2.48 -5.73 48.38
CA LYS A 134 -2.13 -5.01 47.14
C LYS A 134 -2.32 -5.89 45.90
N PRO A 135 -2.75 -5.33 44.75
CA PRO A 135 -2.82 -6.09 43.49
C PRO A 135 -1.41 -6.45 43.00
N THR A 136 -1.20 -7.72 42.65
CA THR A 136 0.06 -8.23 42.11
C THR A 136 0.12 -7.95 40.61
N ALA A 137 1.25 -7.39 40.14
CA ALA A 137 1.48 -7.14 38.71
C ALA A 137 1.58 -8.45 37.90
N ASN A 138 1.22 -8.38 36.61
CA ASN A 138 1.18 -9.53 35.71
C ASN A 138 1.69 -9.15 34.30
N GLN A 139 1.62 -10.08 33.34
CA GLN A 139 2.03 -9.85 31.94
C GLN A 139 1.25 -8.74 31.20
N TYR A 140 0.09 -8.34 31.71
CA TYR A 140 -0.72 -7.21 31.21
C TYR A 140 -0.39 -5.90 31.93
N GLY A 141 0.62 -5.86 32.80
CA GLY A 141 1.11 -4.66 33.48
C GLY A 141 0.82 -4.66 34.98
N LYS A 142 0.52 -3.48 35.54
CA LYS A 142 0.29 -3.28 36.98
C LYS A 142 -0.97 -2.46 37.25
N LEU A 143 -1.63 -2.73 38.39
CA LEU A 143 -2.83 -2.02 38.86
C LEU A 143 -2.54 -1.36 40.21
N GLU A 144 -2.63 -0.03 40.28
CA GLU A 144 -2.26 0.78 41.45
C GLU A 144 -3.41 1.70 41.88
N SER A 145 -3.37 2.23 43.11
CA SER A 145 -4.22 3.36 43.53
C SER A 145 -3.51 4.68 43.28
N VAL A 146 -4.19 5.66 42.70
CA VAL A 146 -3.71 7.05 42.58
C VAL A 146 -4.84 7.97 43.03
N GLY A 147 -4.72 8.52 44.24
CA GLY A 147 -5.81 9.25 44.89
C GLY A 147 -7.01 8.32 45.12
N LYS A 148 -8.19 8.73 44.64
CA LYS A 148 -9.44 7.94 44.69
C LYS A 148 -9.58 6.93 43.54
N ASP A 149 -8.77 7.06 42.49
CA ASP A 149 -8.89 6.29 41.26
C ASP A 149 -7.93 5.09 41.25
N ARG A 150 -8.23 4.10 40.42
CA ARG A 150 -7.38 2.93 40.15
C ARG A 150 -6.75 3.06 38.78
N VAL A 151 -5.43 2.88 38.67
CA VAL A 151 -4.69 3.04 37.42
C VAL A 151 -4.10 1.72 36.98
N TRP A 152 -4.54 1.23 35.82
CA TRP A 152 -3.92 0.10 35.13
C TRP A 152 -2.87 0.65 34.15
N THR A 153 -1.59 0.39 34.43
CA THR A 153 -0.48 0.74 33.53
C THR A 153 -0.03 -0.50 32.78
N TRP A 154 -0.19 -0.49 31.46
CA TRP A 154 0.28 -1.54 30.53
C TRP A 154 1.81 -1.55 30.44
N PRO A 155 2.44 -2.66 29.99
CA PRO A 155 3.89 -2.74 29.80
C PRO A 155 4.44 -1.71 28.80
N THR A 156 3.60 -1.25 27.86
CA THR A 156 3.90 -0.19 26.88
C THR A 156 3.89 1.23 27.47
N GLY A 157 3.57 1.38 28.76
CA GLY A 157 3.41 2.68 29.41
C GLY A 157 2.06 3.36 29.16
N ARG A 158 1.14 2.74 28.42
CA ARG A 158 -0.26 3.22 28.34
C ARG A 158 -0.95 3.03 29.69
N GLN A 159 -1.75 4.00 30.10
CA GLN A 159 -2.48 4.02 31.36
C GLN A 159 -3.98 4.16 31.14
N LEU A 160 -4.77 3.33 31.82
CA LEU A 160 -6.22 3.42 31.92
C LEU A 160 -6.60 3.70 33.38
N TRP A 161 -7.41 4.72 33.62
CA TRP A 161 -7.83 5.15 34.95
C TRP A 161 -9.31 4.85 35.18
N PHE A 162 -9.61 4.21 36.29
CA PHE A 162 -10.96 3.80 36.68
C PHE A 162 -11.38 4.52 37.96
N ASN A 163 -12.61 5.04 37.98
CA ASN A 163 -13.17 5.68 39.18
C ASN A 163 -13.53 4.63 40.26
N THR A 164 -14.01 5.10 41.41
CA THR A 164 -14.42 4.25 42.55
C THR A 164 -15.52 3.25 42.21
N SER A 165 -16.36 3.54 41.21
CA SER A 165 -17.42 2.65 40.70
C SER A 165 -16.92 1.71 39.60
N GLY A 166 -15.62 1.75 39.25
CA GLY A 166 -14.98 0.87 38.28
C GLY A 166 -15.07 1.30 36.81
N HIS A 167 -15.66 2.46 36.51
CA HIS A 167 -15.77 2.96 35.13
C HIS A 167 -14.48 3.63 34.66
N LEU A 168 -14.08 3.39 33.41
CA LEU A 168 -12.98 4.10 32.76
C LEU A 168 -13.30 5.59 32.61
N VAL A 169 -12.42 6.45 33.13
CA VAL A 169 -12.55 7.92 33.15
C VAL A 169 -11.38 8.66 32.51
N ARG A 170 -10.24 8.01 32.26
CA ARG A 170 -9.08 8.61 31.57
C ARG A 170 -8.21 7.56 30.91
N LEU A 171 -7.60 7.92 29.77
CA LEU A 171 -6.59 7.12 29.07
C LEU A 171 -5.38 8.02 28.73
N ALA A 172 -4.16 7.49 28.82
CA ALA A 172 -2.95 8.22 28.39
C ALA A 172 -1.85 7.29 27.86
N ALA A 173 -1.08 7.72 26.86
CA ALA A 173 0.18 7.08 26.45
C ALA A 173 1.17 8.12 25.89
N GLY A 174 2.37 8.18 26.47
CA GLY A 174 3.40 9.15 26.05
C GLY A 174 2.96 10.61 26.22
N ARG A 175 3.51 11.52 25.40
CA ARG A 175 3.23 12.97 25.46
C ARG A 175 2.05 13.44 24.60
N HIS A 176 1.57 12.61 23.66
CA HIS A 176 0.65 13.07 22.60
C HIS A 176 -0.71 12.34 22.58
N LEU A 177 -0.90 11.28 23.37
CA LEU A 177 -2.18 10.61 23.53
C LEU A 177 -2.65 10.77 24.98
N ALA A 178 -3.65 11.60 25.20
CA ALA A 178 -4.31 11.79 26.48
C ALA A 178 -5.80 12.09 26.26
N LEU A 179 -6.66 11.26 26.86
CA LEU A 179 -8.12 11.31 26.75
C LEU A 179 -8.75 11.39 28.13
N ASN A 180 -9.73 12.28 28.27
CA ASN A 180 -10.66 12.30 29.40
C ASN A 180 -11.99 11.67 28.95
N ILE A 181 -12.61 10.88 29.83
CA ILE A 181 -13.91 10.22 29.60
C ILE A 181 -14.84 10.66 30.73
N GLU A 182 -15.73 11.58 30.43
CA GLU A 182 -16.74 12.09 31.33
C GLU A 182 -17.90 11.10 31.40
N ARG A 183 -18.48 10.96 32.61
CA ARG A 183 -19.54 10.00 32.91
C ARG A 183 -20.71 10.73 33.56
N ASN A 184 -21.93 10.32 33.24
CA ASN A 184 -23.13 10.82 33.90
C ASN A 184 -23.16 10.40 35.38
N VAL A 185 -23.29 11.37 36.29
CA VAL A 185 -23.23 11.17 37.76
C VAL A 185 -24.58 11.34 38.47
N GLN A 186 -25.63 11.72 37.74
CA GLN A 186 -26.96 11.91 38.33
C GLN A 186 -27.63 10.55 38.55
N PRO A 187 -28.22 10.28 39.73
CA PRO A 187 -28.92 9.02 39.99
C PRO A 187 -30.06 8.79 39.00
N GLY A 188 -30.11 7.59 38.42
CA GLY A 188 -31.14 7.19 37.47
C GLY A 188 -30.60 6.32 36.33
N PRO A 189 -31.40 6.07 35.27
CA PRO A 189 -31.04 5.16 34.18
C PRO A 189 -29.74 5.50 33.43
N LEU A 190 -29.31 6.76 33.49
CA LEU A 190 -28.08 7.26 32.84
C LEU A 190 -26.83 7.15 33.73
N GLU A 191 -26.93 6.79 35.00
CA GLU A 191 -25.78 6.78 35.92
C GLU A 191 -24.65 5.87 35.41
N GLY A 192 -23.41 6.38 35.36
CA GLY A 192 -22.23 5.65 34.87
C GLY A 192 -22.11 5.50 33.34
N THR A 193 -23.10 5.96 32.56
CA THR A 193 -22.97 6.08 31.10
C THR A 193 -21.95 7.17 30.73
N ILE A 194 -21.35 7.08 29.54
CA ILE A 194 -20.37 8.09 29.06
C ILE A 194 -21.15 9.32 28.62
N SER A 195 -20.77 10.52 29.02
CA SER A 195 -21.37 11.76 28.48
C SER A 195 -20.49 12.37 27.38
N LYS A 196 -19.17 12.33 27.55
CA LYS A 196 -18.21 12.93 26.63
C LYS A 196 -16.87 12.20 26.66
N VAL A 197 -16.18 12.12 25.52
CA VAL A 197 -14.76 11.76 25.42
C VAL A 197 -14.03 12.92 24.79
N SER A 198 -12.89 13.37 25.33
CA SER A 198 -12.15 14.51 24.79
C SER A 198 -10.63 14.35 24.91
N ASN A 199 -9.89 14.95 23.98
CA ASN A 199 -8.42 15.01 24.03
C ASN A 199 -7.89 16.42 24.33
N GLN A 200 -6.59 16.53 24.62
CA GLN A 200 -5.95 17.80 24.98
C GLN A 200 -5.86 18.83 23.83
N LEU A 201 -6.18 18.43 22.60
CA LEU A 201 -6.22 19.30 21.42
C LEU A 201 -7.63 19.85 21.13
N GLY A 202 -8.59 19.65 22.04
CA GLY A 202 -9.96 20.15 21.92
C GLY A 202 -10.95 19.23 21.20
N HIS A 203 -10.48 18.20 20.49
CA HIS A 203 -11.34 17.22 19.83
C HIS A 203 -12.18 16.44 20.85
N SER A 204 -13.46 16.19 20.54
CA SER A 204 -14.34 15.42 21.41
C SER A 204 -15.44 14.65 20.69
N LEU A 205 -16.01 13.69 21.43
CA LEU A 205 -17.19 12.89 21.11
C LEU A 205 -18.21 13.15 22.23
N SER A 206 -19.48 13.43 21.89
CA SER A 206 -20.57 13.61 22.85
C SER A 206 -21.59 12.49 22.70
N PHE A 207 -22.02 11.91 23.83
CA PHE A 207 -22.81 10.67 23.85
C PHE A 207 -24.21 10.93 24.39
N SER A 208 -25.22 10.54 23.61
CA SER A 208 -26.64 10.74 23.91
C SER A 208 -27.39 9.41 23.97
N TYR A 209 -28.33 9.28 24.89
CA TYR A 209 -29.05 8.05 25.18
C TYR A 209 -30.56 8.29 25.20
N HIS A 210 -31.33 7.25 24.90
CA HIS A 210 -32.74 7.17 25.24
C HIS A 210 -32.94 6.15 26.38
N VAL A 211 -34.07 6.23 27.09
CA VAL A 211 -34.39 5.32 28.19
C VAL A 211 -35.57 4.44 27.79
N SER A 212 -35.42 3.12 27.91
CA SER A 212 -36.48 2.14 27.73
C SER A 212 -36.41 1.10 28.84
N ASP A 213 -37.56 0.71 29.41
CA ASP A 213 -37.69 -0.22 30.54
C ASP A 213 -36.74 0.09 31.73
N GLY A 214 -36.54 1.39 32.01
CA GLY A 214 -35.67 1.88 33.07
C GLY A 214 -34.16 1.75 32.80
N ARG A 215 -33.75 1.47 31.56
CA ARG A 215 -32.35 1.31 31.13
C ARG A 215 -31.98 2.29 30.02
N ALA A 216 -30.75 2.78 30.04
CA ALA A 216 -30.22 3.64 28.99
C ALA A 216 -29.68 2.84 27.80
N TYR A 217 -30.09 3.23 26.60
CA TYR A 217 -29.59 2.72 25.33
C TYR A 217 -29.02 3.88 24.51
N LEU A 218 -27.84 3.67 23.93
CA LEU A 218 -27.11 4.67 23.15
C LEU A 218 -27.98 5.07 21.95
N ALA A 219 -28.34 6.34 21.84
CA ALA A 219 -29.15 6.86 20.75
C ALA A 219 -28.27 7.44 19.64
N HIS A 220 -27.25 8.22 20.01
CA HIS A 220 -26.26 8.72 19.06
C HIS A 220 -24.94 9.13 19.74
N ILE A 221 -23.88 9.18 18.92
CA ILE A 221 -22.62 9.84 19.25
C ILE A 221 -22.43 10.99 18.26
N ASP A 222 -22.34 12.20 18.79
CA ASP A 222 -21.93 13.38 18.04
C ASP A 222 -20.42 13.47 18.05
N THR A 223 -19.84 13.62 16.86
CA THR A 223 -18.40 13.76 16.66
C THR A 223 -18.14 15.11 16.01
N ALA A 224 -16.88 15.47 15.78
CA ALA A 224 -16.57 16.50 14.79
C ALA A 224 -17.35 16.18 13.50
N LEU A 225 -17.07 14.97 13.00
CA LEU A 225 -17.49 14.23 11.80
C LEU A 225 -18.98 13.85 11.77
N GLY A 226 -19.82 14.58 12.50
CA GLY A 226 -21.27 14.44 12.47
C GLY A 226 -21.79 13.32 13.37
N ARG A 227 -23.08 13.00 13.19
CA ARG A 227 -23.87 12.17 14.11
C ARG A 227 -23.99 10.71 13.67
N PHE A 228 -23.37 9.82 14.43
CA PHE A 228 -23.59 8.37 14.35
C PHE A 228 -24.82 8.01 15.19
N ARG A 229 -25.87 7.44 14.59
CA ARG A 229 -27.14 7.09 15.24
C ARG A 229 -27.25 5.59 15.43
N TYR A 230 -27.74 5.15 16.59
CA TYR A 230 -27.89 3.74 16.94
C TYR A 230 -29.38 3.46 17.21
N GLN A 231 -29.91 2.41 16.58
CA GLN A 231 -31.31 2.01 16.71
C GLN A 231 -31.40 0.62 17.35
N HIS A 232 -32.41 0.48 18.19
CA HIS A 232 -32.66 -0.70 19.00
C HIS A 232 -34.02 -1.29 18.65
N GLU A 233 -34.17 -2.60 18.87
CA GLU A 233 -35.47 -3.25 18.72
C GLU A 233 -36.49 -2.66 19.73
N PRO A 234 -37.71 -2.29 19.30
CA PRO A 234 -38.75 -1.83 20.20
C PRO A 234 -39.07 -2.89 21.25
N SER A 235 -39.12 -2.50 22.53
CA SER A 235 -39.58 -3.41 23.59
C SER A 235 -41.02 -3.84 23.33
N ALA A 236 -41.24 -5.15 23.21
CA ALA A 236 -42.59 -5.70 23.22
C ALA A 236 -43.25 -5.35 24.57
N THR A 237 -44.50 -4.90 24.55
CA THR A 237 -45.23 -4.48 25.75
C THR A 237 -45.25 -5.61 26.79
N GLY A 238 -44.46 -5.45 27.86
CA GLY A 238 -44.31 -6.43 28.95
C GLY A 238 -43.02 -7.27 28.95
N SER A 239 -42.10 -7.13 27.99
CA SER A 239 -40.84 -7.89 27.98
C SER A 239 -39.68 -7.14 28.64
N SER A 240 -39.18 -7.62 29.79
CA SER A 240 -38.05 -7.02 30.54
C SER A 240 -36.65 -7.34 29.98
N GLY A 241 -36.54 -7.45 28.65
CA GLY A 241 -35.33 -7.90 27.94
C GLY A 241 -34.22 -6.84 27.84
N LEU A 242 -33.00 -7.28 27.53
CA LEU A 242 -31.98 -6.39 26.97
C LEU A 242 -32.27 -6.21 25.48
N GLN A 243 -32.39 -4.96 25.03
CA GLN A 243 -32.64 -4.68 23.61
C GLN A 243 -31.45 -5.08 22.72
N ARG A 244 -31.78 -5.40 21.47
CA ARG A 244 -30.83 -5.76 20.41
C ARG A 244 -30.50 -4.51 19.60
N LEU A 245 -29.23 -4.30 19.26
CA LEU A 245 -28.85 -3.26 18.31
C LEU A 245 -29.25 -3.73 16.92
N THR A 246 -30.29 -3.14 16.33
CA THR A 246 -30.80 -3.54 15.02
C THR A 246 -30.12 -2.79 13.90
N GLN A 247 -29.69 -1.53 14.12
CA GLN A 247 -29.09 -0.69 13.10
C GLN A 247 -28.14 0.38 13.68
N LEU A 248 -27.03 0.64 13.01
CA LEU A 248 -26.27 1.90 13.07
C LEU A 248 -26.56 2.70 11.81
N THR A 249 -26.69 4.02 11.88
CA THR A 249 -26.74 4.92 10.74
C THR A 249 -25.64 5.97 10.89
N ARG A 250 -24.79 6.07 9.89
CA ARG A 250 -23.64 6.98 9.87
C ARG A 250 -24.07 8.42 9.52
N PRO A 251 -23.16 9.41 9.69
CA PRO A 251 -23.39 10.80 9.27
C PRO A 251 -23.74 10.89 7.77
N ASP A 252 -23.04 10.13 6.94
CA ASP A 252 -23.24 9.95 5.48
C ASP A 252 -24.51 9.16 5.08
N GLY A 253 -25.33 8.74 6.03
CA GLY A 253 -26.58 8.02 5.78
C GLY A 253 -26.44 6.50 5.60
N MET A 254 -25.23 5.93 5.46
CA MET A 254 -25.03 4.47 5.34
C MET A 254 -25.51 3.73 6.61
N GLN A 255 -26.18 2.57 6.43
CA GLN A 255 -26.92 1.90 7.52
C GLN A 255 -26.43 0.48 7.84
N ARG A 256 -25.76 0.25 8.96
CA ARG A 256 -25.32 -1.10 9.40
C ARG A 256 -26.38 -1.84 10.19
N ARG A 257 -27.12 -2.74 9.54
CA ARG A 257 -28.15 -3.62 10.11
C ARG A 257 -27.60 -4.95 10.62
N TYR A 258 -28.12 -5.38 11.76
CA TYR A 258 -27.78 -6.65 12.40
C TYR A 258 -28.99 -7.57 12.41
N LEU A 259 -28.84 -8.76 11.84
CA LEU A 259 -29.91 -9.75 11.71
C LEU A 259 -29.93 -10.71 12.90
N TYR A 260 -31.14 -11.10 13.30
CA TYR A 260 -31.40 -11.94 14.47
C TYR A 260 -32.50 -12.97 14.15
N GLU A 261 -32.20 -13.93 13.27
CA GLU A 261 -33.17 -14.86 12.68
C GLU A 261 -33.37 -16.12 13.55
N PRO A 262 -34.57 -16.36 14.12
CA PRO A 262 -34.78 -17.43 15.10
C PRO A 262 -34.33 -18.84 14.63
N ALA A 263 -34.50 -19.14 13.33
CA ALA A 263 -34.10 -20.40 12.71
C ALA A 263 -32.58 -20.67 12.75
N LEU A 264 -31.76 -19.62 12.84
CA LEU A 264 -30.30 -19.72 12.93
C LEU A 264 -29.76 -19.50 14.36
N GLN A 265 -30.56 -18.90 15.24
CA GLN A 265 -30.16 -18.56 16.62
C GLN A 265 -30.16 -19.75 17.60
N ALA A 266 -30.89 -20.83 17.31
CA ALA A 266 -31.07 -21.97 18.23
C ALA A 266 -31.47 -21.57 19.67
N GLY A 267 -32.34 -20.55 19.79
CA GLY A 267 -32.79 -20.00 21.08
C GLY A 267 -31.90 -18.90 21.67
N ASN A 268 -30.71 -18.64 21.12
CA ASN A 268 -29.87 -17.51 21.53
C ASN A 268 -30.37 -16.19 20.92
N VAL A 269 -31.39 -15.57 21.53
CA VAL A 269 -32.07 -14.36 21.00
C VAL A 269 -31.13 -13.17 20.69
N GLY A 270 -30.01 -13.08 21.41
CA GLY A 270 -28.98 -12.04 21.20
C GLY A 270 -27.90 -12.40 20.18
N ALA A 271 -27.98 -13.57 19.54
CA ALA A 271 -27.00 -13.99 18.55
C ALA A 271 -27.25 -13.33 17.19
N ILE A 272 -26.30 -12.53 16.69
CA ILE A 272 -26.29 -12.02 15.33
C ILE A 272 -26.14 -13.19 14.36
N THR A 273 -27.12 -13.36 13.46
CA THR A 273 -27.18 -14.39 12.42
C THR A 273 -26.76 -13.87 11.05
N GLY A 274 -26.61 -12.56 10.90
CA GLY A 274 -26.01 -11.94 9.72
C GLY A 274 -25.78 -10.45 9.88
N ILE A 275 -24.93 -9.88 9.03
CA ILE A 275 -24.70 -8.43 8.94
C ILE A 275 -25.11 -7.95 7.56
N GLU A 276 -26.07 -7.03 7.57
CA GLU A 276 -26.46 -6.21 6.44
C GLU A 276 -25.88 -4.80 6.62
N THR A 277 -25.41 -4.27 5.53
CA THR A 277 -25.37 -2.86 5.18
C THR A 277 -26.76 -2.33 4.79
N LEU A 278 -26.91 -1.08 4.39
CA LEU A 278 -27.75 -0.62 3.29
C LEU A 278 -27.03 0.58 2.67
N SER A 279 -27.36 0.86 1.41
CA SER A 279 -27.09 2.16 0.80
C SER A 279 -27.61 3.33 1.63
N THR A 280 -27.10 4.53 1.33
CA THR A 280 -27.50 5.78 2.02
C THR A 280 -28.97 6.15 1.77
N ASP A 281 -29.57 5.64 0.70
CA ASP A 281 -31.01 5.74 0.36
C ASP A 281 -31.87 4.57 0.88
N ALA A 282 -31.23 3.55 1.48
CA ALA A 282 -31.82 2.29 1.93
C ALA A 282 -32.52 1.41 0.85
N SER A 283 -32.27 1.63 -0.45
CA SER A 283 -32.91 0.86 -1.53
C SER A 283 -32.34 -0.54 -1.75
N GLN A 284 -31.07 -0.79 -1.41
CA GLN A 284 -30.39 -2.08 -1.67
C GLN A 284 -29.64 -2.64 -0.46
N ALA A 285 -29.60 -3.98 -0.36
CA ALA A 285 -29.03 -4.72 0.77
C ALA A 285 -28.23 -6.00 0.36
N ILE A 286 -26.91 -5.87 0.17
CA ILE A 286 -25.91 -6.95 -0.05
C ILE A 286 -25.50 -7.75 1.23
N ARG A 287 -26.39 -8.45 1.96
CA ARG A 287 -26.03 -9.22 3.20
C ARG A 287 -24.63 -9.85 3.17
N SER A 288 -23.71 -9.33 3.98
CA SER A 288 -22.28 -9.65 3.87
C SER A 288 -21.95 -11.05 4.37
N HIS A 289 -22.54 -11.46 5.50
CA HIS A 289 -22.22 -12.72 6.15
C HIS A 289 -23.45 -13.33 6.82
N SER A 290 -23.39 -14.64 7.04
CA SER A 290 -24.39 -15.42 7.78
C SER A 290 -23.73 -16.36 8.79
N TRP A 291 -24.35 -16.51 9.96
CA TRP A 291 -23.94 -17.45 11.01
C TRP A 291 -25.13 -18.22 11.58
N GLY A 292 -24.89 -19.48 11.88
CA GLY A 292 -25.84 -20.37 12.56
C GLY A 292 -25.22 -20.95 13.83
N TYR A 293 -26.06 -21.20 14.83
CA TYR A 293 -25.65 -21.56 16.19
C TYR A 293 -26.23 -22.92 16.61
N ASP A 294 -25.56 -23.59 17.56
CA ASP A 294 -26.09 -24.78 18.23
C ASP A 294 -26.90 -24.46 19.49
N ASP A 295 -27.50 -25.48 20.08
CA ASP A 295 -28.27 -25.46 21.33
C ASP A 295 -27.51 -24.90 22.55
N ARG A 296 -26.18 -24.84 22.48
CA ARG A 296 -25.29 -24.27 23.51
C ARG A 296 -24.88 -22.82 23.17
N GLY A 297 -25.41 -22.25 22.09
CA GLY A 297 -25.10 -20.90 21.62
C GLY A 297 -23.76 -20.76 20.92
N ARG A 298 -23.11 -21.87 20.50
CA ARG A 298 -21.84 -21.87 19.77
C ARG A 298 -22.10 -21.73 18.28
N ALA A 299 -21.37 -20.85 17.60
CA ALA A 299 -21.49 -20.70 16.15
C ALA A 299 -20.93 -21.95 15.43
N VAL A 300 -21.78 -22.67 14.70
CA VAL A 300 -21.46 -23.89 13.94
C VAL A 300 -21.40 -23.68 12.43
N LEU A 301 -21.78 -22.50 11.96
CA LEU A 301 -21.81 -22.12 10.55
C LEU A 301 -21.26 -20.68 10.39
N SER A 302 -20.42 -20.46 9.38
CA SER A 302 -20.09 -19.13 8.84
C SER A 302 -20.14 -19.22 7.32
N VAL A 303 -20.72 -18.22 6.67
CA VAL A 303 -20.88 -18.13 5.21
C VAL A 303 -20.76 -16.67 4.77
N HIS A 304 -20.16 -16.41 3.62
CA HIS A 304 -20.23 -15.11 2.95
C HIS A 304 -21.50 -15.04 2.08
N GLY A 305 -22.31 -14.00 2.25
CA GLY A 305 -23.65 -13.90 1.67
C GLY A 305 -24.77 -14.47 2.55
N ALA A 306 -25.87 -14.84 1.91
CA ALA A 306 -27.05 -15.47 2.53
C ALA A 306 -26.75 -16.88 3.09
N PRO A 307 -27.57 -17.41 4.03
CA PRO A 307 -27.30 -18.70 4.69
C PRO A 307 -27.22 -19.93 3.76
N SER A 308 -27.79 -19.85 2.56
CA SER A 308 -27.74 -20.89 1.51
C SER A 308 -26.49 -20.83 0.62
N SER A 309 -25.70 -19.76 0.72
CA SER A 309 -24.49 -19.56 -0.07
C SER A 309 -23.45 -20.65 0.19
N GLN A 310 -22.66 -20.97 -0.84
CA GLN A 310 -21.48 -21.84 -0.72
C GLN A 310 -20.16 -21.04 -0.75
N VAL A 311 -20.23 -19.71 -0.88
CA VAL A 311 -19.06 -18.82 -0.80
C VAL A 311 -18.61 -18.75 0.65
N ASP A 312 -17.35 -19.15 0.90
CA ASP A 312 -16.71 -19.20 2.22
C ASP A 312 -17.50 -19.92 3.31
N ARG A 313 -18.34 -20.85 2.86
CA ARG A 313 -19.10 -21.72 3.74
C ARG A 313 -18.13 -22.63 4.50
N ILE A 314 -18.13 -22.45 5.81
CA ILE A 314 -17.52 -23.37 6.76
C ILE A 314 -18.56 -23.91 7.74
N ASN A 315 -18.47 -25.20 8.04
CA ASN A 315 -19.26 -25.87 9.07
C ASN A 315 -18.29 -26.31 10.18
N VAL A 316 -18.55 -25.93 11.43
CA VAL A 316 -17.62 -26.12 12.56
C VAL A 316 -18.16 -27.21 13.49
N ARG A 317 -17.33 -28.25 13.70
CA ARG A 317 -17.64 -29.38 14.57
C ARG A 317 -16.64 -29.45 15.73
N TYR A 318 -17.14 -29.13 16.93
CA TYR A 318 -16.41 -29.24 18.19
C TYR A 318 -16.32 -30.70 18.65
N VAL A 319 -15.37 -31.46 18.09
CA VAL A 319 -15.25 -32.90 18.34
C VAL A 319 -14.81 -33.21 19.77
N ARG A 320 -13.85 -32.46 20.30
CA ARG A 320 -13.31 -32.68 21.65
C ARG A 320 -12.85 -31.37 22.27
N GLN A 321 -13.31 -31.05 23.47
CA GLN A 321 -12.85 -29.86 24.19
C GLN A 321 -11.47 -30.11 24.83
N ALA A 322 -10.60 -29.10 24.78
CA ALA A 322 -9.31 -29.15 25.47
C ALA A 322 -9.50 -29.04 27.00
N THR A 323 -8.69 -29.79 27.75
CA THR A 323 -8.59 -29.70 29.22
C THR A 323 -7.12 -29.61 29.62
N THR A 324 -6.83 -29.49 30.91
CA THR A 324 -5.44 -29.55 31.43
C THR A 324 -4.78 -30.93 31.28
N GLN A 325 -5.55 -31.96 30.92
CA GLN A 325 -5.08 -33.36 30.77
C GLN A 325 -5.24 -33.89 29.34
N GLN A 326 -5.89 -33.14 28.43
CA GLN A 326 -6.31 -33.60 27.11
C GLN A 326 -6.24 -32.48 26.07
N THR A 327 -5.71 -32.79 24.88
CA THR A 327 -5.80 -31.87 23.72
C THR A 327 -7.21 -31.80 23.15
N GLY A 328 -7.68 -30.61 22.83
CA GLY A 328 -8.92 -30.39 22.08
C GLY A 328 -8.74 -30.65 20.59
N LEU A 329 -9.85 -30.97 19.93
CA LEU A 329 -9.94 -31.15 18.49
C LEU A 329 -11.21 -30.46 17.97
N THR A 330 -11.02 -29.51 17.07
CA THR A 330 -12.09 -28.91 16.26
C THR A 330 -11.86 -29.26 14.81
N VAL A 331 -12.92 -29.63 14.11
CA VAL A 331 -12.91 -29.93 12.67
C VAL A 331 -13.77 -28.89 11.96
N VAL A 332 -13.23 -28.30 10.90
CA VAL A 332 -13.94 -27.34 10.05
C VAL A 332 -14.06 -27.95 8.65
N THR A 333 -15.26 -27.98 8.10
CA THR A 333 -15.55 -28.55 6.78
C THR A 333 -15.98 -27.45 5.82
N ASN A 334 -15.26 -27.30 4.69
CA ASN A 334 -15.59 -26.32 3.65
C ASN A 334 -16.76 -26.77 2.76
N ALA A 335 -17.16 -25.94 1.79
CA ALA A 335 -18.20 -26.28 0.82
C ALA A 335 -17.96 -27.63 0.10
N ASP A 336 -16.71 -27.87 -0.32
CA ASP A 336 -16.27 -29.09 -1.04
C ASP A 336 -16.14 -30.34 -0.15
N GLN A 337 -16.67 -30.32 1.06
CA GLN A 337 -16.60 -31.39 2.07
C GLN A 337 -15.18 -31.76 2.53
N GLN A 338 -14.19 -30.88 2.30
CA GLN A 338 -12.83 -31.09 2.75
C GLN A 338 -12.66 -30.62 4.21
N GLU A 339 -12.00 -31.44 5.04
CA GLU A 339 -11.78 -31.14 6.45
C GLU A 339 -10.45 -30.40 6.70
N THR A 340 -10.51 -29.36 7.53
CA THR A 340 -9.38 -28.77 8.27
C THR A 340 -9.48 -29.19 9.73
N ARG A 341 -8.36 -29.56 10.35
CA ARG A 341 -8.30 -30.10 11.72
C ARG A 341 -7.38 -29.25 12.59
N PHE A 342 -7.92 -28.78 13.71
CA PHE A 342 -7.25 -27.90 14.67
C PHE A 342 -7.04 -28.64 15.98
N GLU A 343 -5.78 -28.89 16.33
CA GLU A 343 -5.42 -29.41 17.65
C GLU A 343 -5.12 -28.25 18.60
N THR A 344 -5.71 -28.28 19.79
CA THR A 344 -5.58 -27.23 20.80
C THR A 344 -5.24 -27.80 22.17
N ALA A 345 -4.64 -26.98 23.03
CA ALA A 345 -4.29 -27.35 24.40
C ALA A 345 -4.60 -26.21 25.38
N ILE A 346 -4.54 -26.49 26.69
CA ILE A 346 -4.54 -25.46 27.73
C ILE A 346 -3.12 -25.32 28.28
N ASN A 347 -2.48 -24.18 28.03
CA ASN A 347 -1.18 -23.80 28.61
C ASN A 347 -1.33 -22.41 29.25
N GLY A 348 -0.69 -22.17 30.41
CA GLY A 348 -0.82 -20.87 31.11
C GLY A 348 -2.26 -20.46 31.45
N GLY A 349 -3.17 -21.44 31.64
CA GLY A 349 -4.59 -21.19 31.90
C GLY A 349 -5.42 -20.72 30.69
N ARG A 350 -4.89 -20.76 29.46
CA ARG A 350 -5.58 -20.32 28.23
C ARG A 350 -5.51 -21.35 27.11
N PHE A 351 -6.45 -21.28 26.16
CA PHE A 351 -6.38 -22.08 24.94
C PHE A 351 -5.25 -21.62 24.02
N VAL A 352 -4.52 -22.58 23.47
CA VAL A 352 -3.46 -22.40 22.47
C VAL A 352 -3.65 -23.39 21.31
N LEU A 353 -3.26 -23.01 20.10
CA LEU A 353 -3.31 -23.87 18.90
C LEU A 353 -1.95 -24.55 18.71
N THR A 354 -1.91 -25.88 18.67
CA THR A 354 -0.65 -26.64 18.57
C THR A 354 -0.36 -27.11 17.16
N SER A 355 -1.38 -27.50 16.39
CA SER A 355 -1.23 -27.93 15.00
C SER A 355 -2.47 -27.61 14.14
N VAL A 356 -2.24 -27.44 12.82
CA VAL A 356 -3.30 -27.37 11.80
C VAL A 356 -2.98 -28.32 10.66
N THR A 357 -3.92 -29.22 10.33
CA THR A 357 -3.76 -30.24 9.27
C THR A 357 -5.02 -30.34 8.41
N GLY A 358 -4.93 -31.01 7.25
CA GLY A 358 -6.05 -31.18 6.31
C GLY A 358 -6.04 -30.18 5.16
N ALA A 359 -7.21 -29.84 4.63
CA ALA A 359 -7.39 -28.80 3.62
C ALA A 359 -7.33 -27.39 4.24
N GLY A 360 -7.28 -26.35 3.41
CA GLY A 360 -7.43 -24.98 3.88
C GLY A 360 -8.89 -24.62 4.10
N CYS A 361 -9.19 -23.81 5.12
CA CYS A 361 -10.48 -23.18 5.32
C CYS A 361 -10.35 -21.66 5.43
N THR A 362 -11.43 -20.96 5.14
CA THR A 362 -11.46 -19.49 5.08
C THR A 362 -11.49 -18.88 6.49
N GLY A 363 -10.81 -17.74 6.69
CA GLY A 363 -10.59 -17.12 8.00
C GLY A 363 -9.72 -17.92 9.01
N CYS A 364 -9.19 -19.07 8.62
CA CYS A 364 -8.50 -20.02 9.50
C CYS A 364 -6.99 -19.75 9.66
N ALA A 365 -6.38 -20.32 10.70
CA ALA A 365 -4.92 -20.52 10.71
C ALA A 365 -4.50 -21.45 9.55
N PRO A 366 -3.40 -21.17 8.81
CA PRO A 366 -3.06 -21.95 7.63
C PRO A 366 -2.58 -23.37 7.96
N VAL A 367 -2.87 -24.30 7.04
CA VAL A 367 -2.44 -25.70 7.09
C VAL A 367 -0.92 -25.84 7.23
N GLY A 368 -0.48 -26.84 7.99
CA GLY A 368 0.92 -27.07 8.30
C GLY A 368 1.47 -26.13 9.37
N SER A 369 0.63 -25.25 9.94
CA SER A 369 1.00 -24.49 11.14
C SER A 369 1.29 -25.43 12.30
N THR A 370 2.43 -25.21 12.96
CA THR A 370 2.82 -25.91 14.19
C THR A 370 3.37 -24.92 15.20
N ALA A 371 3.01 -25.08 16.47
CA ALA A 371 3.51 -24.23 17.55
C ALA A 371 3.83 -25.01 18.83
N ARG A 372 4.74 -24.45 19.63
CA ARG A 372 5.09 -24.92 20.97
C ARG A 372 5.07 -23.76 21.96
N TYR A 373 4.72 -24.10 23.20
CA TYR A 373 4.50 -23.15 24.28
C TYR A 373 5.26 -23.58 25.54
N ASP A 374 5.58 -22.63 26.42
CA ASP A 374 6.08 -22.92 27.77
C ASP A 374 4.93 -23.26 28.75
N GLN A 375 5.28 -23.45 30.03
CA GLN A 375 4.31 -23.74 31.10
C GLN A 375 3.35 -22.56 31.36
N ASP A 376 3.83 -21.33 31.19
CA ASP A 376 3.06 -20.08 31.26
C ASP A 376 2.25 -19.81 29.98
N GLY A 377 2.30 -20.70 28.99
CA GLY A 377 1.59 -20.60 27.72
C GLY A 377 2.14 -19.55 26.75
N ARG A 378 3.37 -19.05 26.93
CA ARG A 378 4.06 -18.17 25.99
C ARG A 378 4.59 -18.95 24.80
N LEU A 379 4.59 -18.34 23.61
CA LEU A 379 5.07 -18.98 22.39
C LEU A 379 6.60 -19.13 22.42
N THR A 380 7.11 -20.35 22.20
CA THR A 380 8.54 -20.69 22.17
C THR A 380 9.02 -21.13 20.78
N THR A 381 8.14 -21.69 19.95
CA THR A 381 8.43 -22.04 18.55
C THR A 381 7.17 -21.95 17.69
N ILE A 382 7.29 -21.47 16.46
CA ILE A 382 6.23 -21.43 15.44
C ILE A 382 6.79 -21.79 14.06
N ASN A 383 6.31 -22.86 13.43
CA ASN A 383 6.81 -23.37 12.15
C ASN A 383 8.35 -23.52 12.09
N GLY A 384 8.95 -23.91 13.22
CA GLY A 384 10.41 -24.00 13.40
C GLY A 384 11.14 -22.69 13.70
N THR A 385 10.50 -21.52 13.53
CA THR A 385 11.02 -20.24 14.04
C THR A 385 11.06 -20.27 15.56
N ARG A 386 12.25 -20.04 16.15
CA ARG A 386 12.47 -20.09 17.60
C ARG A 386 12.37 -18.70 18.22
N LEU A 387 11.78 -18.61 19.42
CA LEU A 387 11.69 -17.39 20.21
C LEU A 387 12.48 -17.57 21.50
N ALA A 388 13.32 -16.58 21.86
CA ALA A 388 14.00 -16.54 23.16
C ALA A 388 13.65 -15.27 23.92
N ARG A 389 13.56 -15.41 25.25
CA ARG A 389 12.97 -14.42 26.16
C ARG A 389 13.84 -14.17 27.37
N ASP A 390 13.60 -13.05 28.06
CA ASP A 390 14.15 -12.81 29.39
C ASP A 390 13.28 -13.43 30.51
N ALA A 391 13.76 -13.31 31.75
CA ALA A 391 13.03 -13.76 32.94
C ALA A 391 11.71 -13.01 33.21
N ALA A 392 11.46 -11.88 32.52
CA ALA A 392 10.19 -11.16 32.55
C ALA A 392 9.24 -11.58 31.39
N GLY A 393 9.65 -12.55 30.57
CA GLY A 393 8.88 -13.07 29.44
C GLY A 393 9.00 -12.26 28.14
N ARG A 394 9.74 -11.14 28.12
CA ARG A 394 9.87 -10.27 26.94
C ARG A 394 10.69 -10.97 25.85
N ILE A 395 10.26 -10.85 24.59
CA ILE A 395 10.99 -11.40 23.45
C ILE A 395 12.29 -10.60 23.27
N LEU A 396 13.44 -11.26 23.50
CA LEU A 396 14.76 -10.69 23.25
C LEU A 396 15.28 -11.07 21.86
N ARG A 397 14.89 -12.24 21.34
CA ARG A 397 15.40 -12.77 20.06
C ARG A 397 14.34 -13.59 19.33
N LEU A 398 14.25 -13.38 18.02
CA LEU A 398 13.52 -14.23 17.06
C LEU A 398 14.53 -14.86 16.10
N ALA A 399 14.44 -16.16 15.86
CA ALA A 399 15.31 -16.88 14.92
C ALA A 399 14.48 -17.66 13.89
N PRO A 400 14.13 -17.05 12.73
CA PRO A 400 13.36 -17.70 11.68
C PRO A 400 14.12 -18.86 11.01
N GLN A 401 13.42 -19.96 10.70
CA GLN A 401 14.05 -21.13 10.06
C GLN A 401 14.26 -20.97 8.55
N ARG A 402 13.39 -20.21 7.86
CA ARG A 402 13.47 -19.92 6.43
C ARG A 402 13.23 -18.44 6.23
N SER A 403 14.23 -17.75 5.72
CA SER A 403 14.29 -16.28 5.73
C SER A 403 14.88 -15.67 4.48
N GLY A 404 15.66 -16.43 3.68
CA GLY A 404 16.61 -15.86 2.71
C GLY A 404 17.90 -15.29 3.34
N TRP A 405 18.08 -15.48 4.64
CA TRP A 405 19.19 -15.00 5.46
C TRP A 405 19.64 -16.11 6.43
N PRO A 406 20.67 -16.90 6.10
CA PRO A 406 21.09 -18.06 6.87
C PRO A 406 21.42 -17.73 8.33
N GLU A 407 20.91 -18.55 9.27
CA GLU A 407 20.98 -18.31 10.72
C GLU A 407 20.45 -16.92 11.17
N LEU A 408 19.46 -16.37 10.46
CA LEU A 408 18.83 -15.10 10.82
C LEU A 408 18.40 -15.08 12.29
N ALA A 409 18.90 -14.08 13.03
CA ALA A 409 18.46 -13.76 14.36
C ALA A 409 18.16 -12.27 14.48
N LEU A 410 16.91 -11.92 14.78
CA LEU A 410 16.48 -10.56 15.09
C LEU A 410 16.57 -10.38 16.61
N HIS A 411 17.16 -9.27 17.07
CA HIS A 411 17.34 -8.95 18.49
C HIS A 411 16.63 -7.64 18.84
N TYR A 412 16.03 -7.61 20.03
CA TYR A 412 15.18 -6.51 20.48
C TYR A 412 15.68 -5.93 21.81
N ASP A 413 15.54 -4.62 22.00
CA ASP A 413 15.79 -3.97 23.29
C ASP A 413 14.59 -4.09 24.24
N SER A 414 14.75 -3.59 25.47
CA SER A 414 13.70 -3.60 26.50
C SER A 414 12.46 -2.74 26.16
N ARG A 415 12.51 -1.92 25.10
CA ARG A 415 11.39 -1.13 24.56
C ARG A 415 10.69 -1.85 23.39
N GLY A 416 11.21 -3.00 22.95
CA GLY A 416 10.70 -3.74 21.79
C GLY A 416 11.21 -3.21 20.45
N LEU A 417 12.19 -2.31 20.43
CA LEU A 417 12.82 -1.85 19.18
C LEU A 417 13.87 -2.86 18.72
N ARG A 418 13.98 -3.11 17.40
CA ARG A 418 15.00 -4.02 16.83
C ARG A 418 16.39 -3.39 16.95
N SER A 419 17.08 -3.67 18.05
CA SER A 419 18.40 -3.12 18.38
C SER A 419 19.54 -3.77 17.62
N ALA A 420 19.37 -5.01 17.16
CA ALA A 420 20.31 -5.67 16.28
C ALA A 420 19.64 -6.76 15.43
N TRP A 421 20.35 -7.20 14.39
CA TRP A 421 20.05 -8.47 13.73
C TRP A 421 21.36 -9.12 13.26
N HIS A 422 21.34 -10.43 13.10
CA HIS A 422 22.48 -11.24 12.67
C HIS A 422 22.08 -12.19 11.53
N SER A 423 22.98 -12.42 10.59
CA SER A 423 22.92 -13.48 9.58
C SER A 423 24.35 -13.96 9.30
N ASN A 424 24.55 -15.24 9.00
CA ASN A 424 25.87 -15.75 8.58
C ASN A 424 26.39 -15.02 7.33
N SER A 425 25.51 -14.52 6.46
CA SER A 425 25.90 -13.82 5.22
C SER A 425 26.41 -12.39 5.44
N THR A 426 26.12 -11.75 6.59
CA THR A 426 26.40 -10.32 6.83
C THR A 426 26.82 -9.96 8.27
N GLY A 427 27.07 -10.97 9.12
CA GLY A 427 27.37 -10.77 10.53
C GLY A 427 26.24 -10.07 11.28
N THR A 428 26.59 -9.36 12.37
CA THR A 428 25.64 -8.61 13.21
C THR A 428 25.62 -7.11 12.88
N GLU A 429 24.48 -6.62 12.43
CA GLU A 429 24.18 -5.19 12.32
C GLU A 429 23.48 -4.70 13.60
N ARG A 430 23.76 -3.47 14.04
CA ARG A 430 23.19 -2.84 15.25
C ARG A 430 22.57 -1.49 14.92
N ILE A 431 21.48 -1.15 15.60
CA ILE A 431 20.80 0.15 15.51
C ILE A 431 20.71 0.73 16.92
N LEU A 432 21.29 1.91 17.12
CA LEU A 432 21.13 2.71 18.32
C LEU A 432 20.06 3.76 18.05
N TYR A 433 19.06 3.83 18.94
CA TYR A 433 17.94 4.77 18.84
C TYR A 433 18.13 5.93 19.82
N ASN A 434 17.72 7.14 19.41
CA ASN A 434 17.68 8.29 20.31
C ASN A 434 16.53 8.17 21.34
N THR A 435 16.35 9.22 22.14
CA THR A 435 15.25 9.36 23.12
C THR A 435 13.87 9.30 22.47
N ASP A 436 13.73 9.80 21.24
CA ASP A 436 12.49 9.84 20.47
C ASP A 436 12.25 8.54 19.66
N SER A 437 13.03 7.48 19.94
CA SER A 437 12.99 6.20 19.24
C SER A 437 13.25 6.27 17.72
N LEU A 438 13.92 7.32 17.25
CA LEU A 438 14.45 7.44 15.89
C LEU A 438 15.84 6.79 15.80
N PRO A 439 16.23 6.15 14.68
CA PRO A 439 17.59 5.64 14.49
C PRO A 439 18.62 6.76 14.57
N ALA A 440 19.47 6.77 15.59
CA ALA A 440 20.55 7.75 15.74
C ALA A 440 21.84 7.26 15.06
N GLN A 441 22.12 5.96 15.14
CA GLN A 441 23.29 5.34 14.54
C GLN A 441 22.94 3.92 14.05
N ARG A 442 23.40 3.55 12.86
CA ARG A 442 23.44 2.17 12.35
C ARG A 442 24.90 1.74 12.25
N ILE A 443 25.23 0.53 12.70
CA ILE A 443 26.60 -0.01 12.75
C ILE A 443 26.60 -1.40 12.14
N TRP A 444 27.45 -1.64 11.15
CA TRP A 444 27.60 -2.94 10.50
C TRP A 444 28.69 -3.81 11.16
N ALA A 445 28.70 -5.10 10.85
CA ALA A 445 29.62 -6.06 11.46
C ALA A 445 31.11 -5.83 11.14
N ASN A 446 31.41 -5.07 10.09
CA ASN A 446 32.75 -4.61 9.72
C ASN A 446 33.16 -3.29 10.39
N ALA A 447 32.36 -2.79 11.34
CA ALA A 447 32.48 -1.49 12.03
C ALA A 447 32.26 -0.24 11.17
N ASP A 448 31.80 -0.37 9.92
CA ASP A 448 31.20 0.76 9.21
C ASP A 448 30.01 1.30 10.02
N SER A 449 29.72 2.59 9.93
CA SER A 449 28.54 3.17 10.56
C SER A 449 27.99 4.37 9.83
N VAL A 450 26.71 4.66 10.07
CA VAL A 450 26.07 5.92 9.68
C VAL A 450 25.37 6.53 10.88
N HIS A 451 25.61 7.83 11.10
CA HIS A 451 24.94 8.63 12.12
C HIS A 451 23.93 9.57 11.46
N TYR A 452 22.74 9.66 12.04
CA TYR A 452 21.65 10.49 11.56
C TYR A 452 21.45 11.68 12.51
N GLN A 453 21.22 12.87 11.96
CA GLN A 453 20.73 14.02 12.72
C GLN A 453 19.42 14.50 12.11
N TYR A 454 18.47 14.81 12.98
CA TYR A 454 17.12 15.24 12.63
C TYR A 454 16.88 16.68 13.09
N ASP A 455 15.96 17.38 12.43
CA ASP A 455 15.40 18.63 12.95
C ASP A 455 14.26 18.38 13.96
N ALA A 456 13.70 19.45 14.52
CA ALA A 456 12.57 19.39 15.45
C ALA A 456 11.29 18.77 14.84
N LEU A 457 11.19 18.73 13.51
CA LEU A 457 10.11 18.07 12.76
C LEU A 457 10.44 16.60 12.42
N ARG A 458 11.49 16.04 13.03
CA ARG A 458 11.94 14.64 12.88
C ARG A 458 12.42 14.30 11.46
N ARG A 459 12.77 15.30 10.63
CA ARG A 459 13.28 15.10 9.27
C ARG A 459 14.81 15.03 9.25
N PRO A 460 15.43 14.16 8.43
CA PRO A 460 16.89 14.07 8.38
C PRO A 460 17.48 15.36 7.79
N ILE A 461 18.43 15.96 8.50
CA ILE A 461 19.17 17.15 8.06
C ILE A 461 20.65 16.87 7.79
N ARG A 462 21.18 15.79 8.36
CA ARG A 462 22.57 15.36 8.14
C ARG A 462 22.70 13.84 8.28
N LEU A 463 23.50 13.27 7.40
CA LEU A 463 24.03 11.91 7.51
C LEU A 463 25.56 12.00 7.59
N LEU A 464 26.16 11.20 8.47
CA LEU A 464 27.61 11.01 8.59
C LEU A 464 27.91 9.53 8.43
N GLU A 465 28.40 9.15 7.27
CA GLU A 465 28.71 7.79 6.88
C GLU A 465 30.23 7.59 7.04
N THR A 466 30.65 6.61 7.83
CA THR A 466 32.05 6.42 8.25
C THR A 466 32.47 4.97 8.05
N ASN A 467 33.64 4.77 7.46
CA ASN A 467 34.36 3.50 7.44
C ASN A 467 35.85 3.72 7.73
N LYS A 468 36.65 2.64 7.69
CA LYS A 468 38.11 2.69 7.90
C LYS A 468 38.87 3.65 6.94
N ASN A 469 38.29 4.02 5.80
CA ASN A 469 38.91 4.87 4.78
C ASN A 469 38.53 6.36 4.91
N GLY A 470 37.55 6.71 5.76
CA GLY A 470 37.16 8.11 5.98
C GLY A 470 35.69 8.31 6.38
N THR A 471 35.21 9.54 6.23
CA THR A 471 33.81 9.92 6.51
C THR A 471 33.23 10.78 5.41
N LEU A 472 32.07 10.40 4.89
CA LEU A 472 31.23 11.21 4.00
C LEU A 472 30.17 11.96 4.82
N LYS A 473 29.90 13.21 4.44
CA LYS A 473 28.90 14.06 5.08
C LYS A 473 27.88 14.52 4.05
N THR A 474 26.67 14.02 4.16
CA THR A 474 25.50 14.55 3.43
C THR A 474 24.78 15.54 4.32
N THR A 475 24.43 16.72 3.79
CA THR A 475 23.52 17.68 4.45
C THR A 475 22.35 18.01 3.55
N LEU A 476 21.15 18.00 4.15
CA LEU A 476 19.87 18.19 3.48
C LEU A 476 19.26 19.50 3.98
N ARG A 477 18.75 20.34 3.07
CA ARG A 477 18.00 21.56 3.43
C ARG A 477 16.58 21.49 2.89
N TRP A 478 15.65 21.65 3.80
CA TRP A 478 14.21 21.63 3.57
C TRP A 478 13.66 23.06 3.55
N ARG A 479 12.64 23.32 2.72
CA ARG A 479 11.77 24.49 2.80
C ARG A 479 10.35 23.94 2.84
N ALA A 480 9.63 24.18 3.93
CA ALA A 480 8.50 23.34 4.32
C ALA A 480 8.89 21.86 4.20
N ASP A 481 8.06 21.02 3.59
CA ASP A 481 8.25 19.61 3.24
C ASP A 481 9.24 19.35 2.08
N ARG A 482 9.53 20.35 1.23
CA ARG A 482 10.31 20.15 -0.01
C ARG A 482 11.83 20.18 0.22
N LEU A 483 12.53 19.17 -0.29
CA LEU A 483 13.99 19.07 -0.30
C LEU A 483 14.58 19.99 -1.37
N THR A 484 15.15 21.12 -0.97
CA THR A 484 15.63 22.18 -1.89
C THR A 484 17.11 22.08 -2.22
N HIS A 485 17.92 21.52 -1.31
CA HIS A 485 19.36 21.43 -1.50
C HIS A 485 19.92 20.17 -0.83
N ILE A 486 20.75 19.45 -1.58
CA ILE A 486 21.44 18.24 -1.17
C ILE A 486 22.91 18.50 -1.41
N ARG A 487 23.71 18.55 -0.33
CA ARG A 487 25.15 18.73 -0.43
C ARG A 487 25.85 17.47 0.04
N HIS A 488 26.52 16.79 -0.89
CA HIS A 488 27.35 15.62 -0.68
C HIS A 488 28.76 15.89 -1.28
N PRO A 489 29.86 15.29 -0.79
CA PRO A 489 31.21 15.66 -1.22
C PRO A 489 31.46 15.52 -2.73
N ASN A 490 30.86 14.53 -3.38
CA ASN A 490 31.02 14.29 -4.82
C ASN A 490 29.99 15.04 -5.69
N GLU A 491 28.88 15.51 -5.12
CA GLU A 491 27.79 16.12 -5.87
C GLU A 491 26.92 17.01 -4.98
N THR A 492 26.64 18.23 -5.45
CA THR A 492 25.64 19.11 -4.85
C THR A 492 24.48 19.28 -5.83
N GLU A 493 23.27 18.97 -5.38
CA GLU A 493 22.04 19.12 -6.15
C GLU A 493 21.19 20.24 -5.55
N SER A 494 20.79 21.20 -6.37
CA SER A 494 19.88 22.30 -6.02
C SER A 494 18.62 22.20 -6.87
N ARG A 495 17.46 22.23 -6.20
CA ARG A 495 16.14 22.09 -6.80
C ARG A 495 15.36 23.38 -6.63
N ARG A 496 14.75 23.84 -7.72
CA ARG A 496 13.69 24.85 -7.68
C ARG A 496 12.41 24.20 -8.16
N TYR A 497 11.35 24.45 -7.41
CA TYR A 497 10.01 24.01 -7.71
C TYR A 497 9.18 25.23 -8.13
N ASP A 498 8.16 25.02 -8.96
CA ASP A 498 7.09 26.01 -9.10
C ASP A 498 6.24 26.05 -7.80
N ARG A 499 5.18 26.88 -7.81
CA ARG A 499 4.21 26.92 -6.69
C ARG A 499 3.58 25.53 -6.49
N ALA A 500 3.16 24.94 -7.60
CA ALA A 500 2.44 23.69 -7.68
C ALA A 500 3.20 22.48 -7.08
N GLY A 501 4.52 22.37 -7.30
CA GLY A 501 5.35 21.29 -6.75
C GLY A 501 6.25 20.59 -7.75
N HIS A 502 6.16 20.94 -9.03
CA HIS A 502 6.97 20.34 -10.07
C HIS A 502 8.38 20.89 -10.03
N LEU A 503 9.35 20.01 -10.26
CA LEU A 503 10.75 20.37 -10.39
C LEU A 503 10.93 21.13 -11.71
N ILE A 504 10.78 22.45 -11.71
CA ILE A 504 10.96 23.27 -12.91
C ILE A 504 12.43 23.49 -13.28
N HIS A 505 13.35 23.37 -12.32
CA HIS A 505 14.77 23.57 -12.57
C HIS A 505 15.64 22.80 -11.59
N ARG A 506 16.57 22.02 -12.14
CA ARG A 506 17.53 21.22 -11.40
C ARG A 506 18.95 21.60 -11.80
N LYS A 507 19.77 21.93 -10.80
CA LYS A 507 21.19 22.22 -10.98
C LYS A 507 22.01 21.21 -10.21
N VAL A 508 22.96 20.58 -10.89
CA VAL A 508 23.95 19.67 -10.33
C VAL A 508 25.32 20.31 -10.46
N GLU A 509 26.09 20.30 -9.37
CA GLU A 509 27.48 20.77 -9.33
C GLU A 509 28.38 19.67 -8.76
N ARG A 510 29.49 19.37 -9.44
CA ARG A 510 30.47 18.33 -9.06
C ARG A 510 31.86 18.96 -8.92
N PRO A 511 32.72 18.46 -8.00
CA PRO A 511 34.13 18.84 -7.98
C PRO A 511 34.81 18.56 -9.32
N SER A 512 35.82 19.35 -9.68
CA SER A 512 36.67 19.12 -10.85
C SER A 512 38.15 19.29 -10.49
N GLN A 513 39.05 18.95 -11.42
CA GLN A 513 40.49 19.21 -11.25
C GLN A 513 40.87 20.69 -11.46
N SER A 514 39.96 21.51 -12.00
CA SER A 514 40.13 22.96 -12.08
C SER A 514 39.61 23.65 -10.82
N THR A 515 39.92 24.94 -10.66
CA THR A 515 39.39 25.78 -9.56
C THR A 515 37.88 26.00 -9.62
N MET A 516 37.20 25.57 -10.69
CA MET A 516 35.76 25.72 -10.90
C MET A 516 35.04 24.36 -10.89
N PRO A 517 33.82 24.26 -10.34
CA PRO A 517 33.06 23.02 -10.36
C PRO A 517 32.50 22.72 -11.76
N LEU A 518 32.34 21.43 -12.07
CA LEU A 518 31.57 20.97 -13.23
C LEU A 518 30.08 21.19 -12.97
N ARG A 519 29.36 21.71 -13.97
CA ARG A 519 27.95 22.09 -13.88
C ARG A 519 27.10 21.36 -14.91
N TYR A 520 25.90 21.02 -14.49
CA TYR A 520 24.80 20.51 -15.32
C TYR A 520 23.52 21.18 -14.83
N SER A 521 22.75 21.77 -15.75
CA SER A 521 21.52 22.49 -15.39
C SER A 521 20.45 22.19 -16.43
N GLU A 522 19.32 21.68 -15.95
CA GLU A 522 18.18 21.31 -16.78
C GLU A 522 16.92 22.00 -16.24
N SER A 523 15.99 22.30 -17.14
CA SER A 523 14.68 22.83 -16.78
C SER A 523 13.58 22.03 -17.46
N PHE A 524 12.43 22.01 -16.81
CA PHE A 524 11.30 21.19 -17.20
C PHE A 524 10.11 22.11 -17.36
N ASN A 525 9.56 22.13 -18.57
CA ASN A 525 8.26 22.74 -18.79
C ASN A 525 7.22 21.63 -18.69
N TYR A 526 6.19 21.93 -17.95
CA TYR A 526 5.01 21.13 -17.87
C TYR A 526 3.88 21.85 -18.62
N ASP A 527 2.91 21.13 -19.18
CA ASP A 527 1.62 21.77 -19.47
C ASP A 527 1.01 22.23 -18.12
N ALA A 528 -0.03 23.06 -18.06
CA ALA A 528 -0.66 23.34 -16.75
C ALA A 528 -1.71 22.28 -16.36
N GLN A 529 -1.77 21.18 -17.11
CA GLN A 529 -2.15 19.92 -16.51
C GLN A 529 -0.97 19.24 -15.82
N HIS A 530 0.22 19.84 -15.78
CA HIS A 530 1.52 19.46 -15.18
C HIS A 530 2.34 18.30 -15.77
N ARG A 531 2.07 17.90 -17.01
CA ARG A 531 2.77 16.78 -17.66
C ARG A 531 3.99 17.32 -18.37
N LEU A 532 5.07 16.55 -18.36
CA LEU A 532 6.31 16.98 -19.00
C LEU A 532 6.05 17.26 -20.49
N THR A 533 6.06 18.54 -20.88
CA THR A 533 5.98 18.97 -22.28
C THR A 533 7.36 19.03 -22.90
N HIS A 534 8.31 19.62 -22.17
CA HIS A 534 9.68 19.82 -22.63
C HIS A 534 10.64 19.54 -21.49
N HIS A 535 11.61 18.67 -21.75
CA HIS A 535 12.86 18.61 -20.99
C HIS A 535 13.88 19.45 -21.75
N HIS A 536 14.19 20.65 -21.25
CA HIS A 536 15.22 21.52 -21.81
C HIS A 536 16.58 20.96 -21.45
N LEU A 537 17.36 20.63 -22.48
CA LEU A 537 18.58 19.87 -22.35
C LEU A 537 19.79 20.79 -22.08
N PRO A 538 20.66 20.48 -21.11
CA PRO A 538 21.87 21.27 -20.82
C PRO A 538 22.88 21.33 -21.97
N GLU A 539 22.87 20.35 -22.87
CA GLU A 539 23.65 20.33 -24.11
C GLU A 539 23.05 21.18 -25.25
N GLY A 540 21.89 21.82 -25.00
CA GLY A 540 21.13 22.57 -25.99
C GLY A 540 19.99 21.76 -26.61
N GLY A 541 18.97 22.46 -27.09
CA GLY A 541 17.75 21.84 -27.59
C GLY A 541 16.82 21.35 -26.47
N SER A 542 15.86 20.51 -26.84
CA SER A 542 14.89 19.93 -25.88
C SER A 542 14.33 18.58 -26.34
N LEU A 543 13.81 17.79 -25.41
CA LEU A 543 12.90 16.69 -25.72
C LEU A 543 11.48 17.20 -25.53
N ALA A 544 10.72 17.32 -26.62
CA ALA A 544 9.30 17.61 -26.62
C ALA A 544 8.50 16.30 -26.56
N TYR A 545 7.52 16.24 -25.66
CA TYR A 545 6.68 15.07 -25.45
C TYR A 545 5.25 15.38 -25.91
N ARG A 546 4.75 14.60 -26.87
CA ARG A 546 3.37 14.68 -27.34
C ARG A 546 2.58 13.52 -26.72
N TRP A 547 1.70 13.85 -25.80
CA TRP A 547 0.82 12.91 -25.14
C TRP A 547 -0.53 12.84 -25.86
N GLY A 548 -1.26 11.74 -25.78
CA GLY A 548 -2.57 11.48 -26.41
C GLY A 548 -3.71 11.35 -25.43
N ALA A 549 -4.96 11.27 -25.90
CA ALA A 549 -6.14 11.37 -25.05
C ALA A 549 -6.54 10.22 -24.14
N ASP A 550 -5.50 9.55 -23.66
CA ASP A 550 -5.34 8.43 -22.74
C ASP A 550 -4.28 8.76 -21.65
N SER A 551 -3.63 9.93 -21.76
CA SER A 551 -2.33 10.23 -21.13
C SER A 551 -1.24 9.21 -21.50
N ARG A 552 -1.50 8.39 -22.51
CA ARG A 552 -0.51 7.65 -23.27
C ARG A 552 0.44 8.64 -23.91
N LEU A 553 1.71 8.26 -23.97
CA LEU A 553 2.65 8.97 -24.81
C LEU A 553 2.34 8.65 -26.27
N LEU A 554 2.00 9.65 -27.10
CA LEU A 554 1.84 9.43 -28.56
C LEU A 554 3.15 9.67 -29.31
N GLY A 555 4.09 10.41 -28.74
CA GLY A 555 5.41 10.57 -29.34
C GLY A 555 6.38 11.40 -28.52
N ILE A 556 7.65 11.28 -28.88
CA ILE A 556 8.74 12.14 -28.40
C ILE A 556 9.43 12.70 -29.63
N THR A 557 9.63 14.01 -29.65
CA THR A 557 10.38 14.74 -30.66
C THR A 557 11.59 15.37 -30.00
N TRP A 558 12.78 15.12 -30.54
CA TRP A 558 13.98 15.82 -30.14
C TRP A 558 14.12 17.08 -30.99
N HIS A 559 14.19 18.24 -30.35
CA HIS A 559 14.63 19.48 -30.98
C HIS A 559 16.12 19.64 -30.70
N ASP A 560 16.94 19.71 -31.74
CA ASP A 560 18.38 19.91 -31.58
C ASP A 560 18.74 21.36 -31.18
N ALA A 561 20.03 21.64 -31.04
CA ALA A 561 20.52 22.96 -30.63
C ALA A 561 20.24 24.07 -31.68
N GLN A 562 19.91 23.70 -32.92
CA GLN A 562 19.48 24.59 -34.00
C GLN A 562 17.95 24.71 -34.08
N GLY A 563 17.22 23.93 -33.27
CA GLY A 563 15.76 23.89 -33.23
C GLY A 563 15.12 22.92 -34.24
N MET A 564 15.92 22.18 -35.01
CA MET A 564 15.40 21.21 -35.98
C MET A 564 14.74 20.05 -35.23
N ALA A 565 13.57 19.62 -35.71
CA ALA A 565 12.76 18.59 -35.08
C ALA A 565 13.09 17.20 -35.66
N HIS A 566 13.37 16.24 -34.79
CA HIS A 566 13.69 14.86 -35.11
C HIS A 566 12.74 13.94 -34.34
N THR A 567 11.88 13.18 -35.04
CA THR A 567 10.97 12.23 -34.39
C THR A 567 11.74 11.08 -33.76
N VAL A 568 11.55 10.84 -32.46
CA VAL A 568 12.15 9.70 -31.74
C VAL A 568 11.22 8.50 -31.81
N ILE A 569 9.98 8.70 -31.39
CA ILE A 569 8.87 7.72 -31.48
C ILE A 569 7.56 8.41 -31.79
N GLU A 570 6.66 7.66 -32.41
CA GLU A 570 5.27 7.99 -32.68
C GLU A 570 4.40 6.73 -32.60
N SER A 571 3.30 6.78 -31.87
CA SER A 571 2.34 5.67 -31.75
C SER A 571 1.44 5.57 -32.98
N LYS A 572 1.13 4.36 -33.43
CA LYS A 572 0.08 4.12 -34.43
C LYS A 572 -1.25 3.80 -33.75
N PRO A 573 -2.37 4.46 -34.12
CA PRO A 573 -3.70 4.10 -33.62
C PRO A 573 -4.02 2.62 -33.82
N GLY A 574 -4.70 2.02 -32.84
CA GLY A 574 -5.09 0.60 -32.87
C GLY A 574 -3.95 -0.41 -32.74
N ASN A 575 -2.71 0.02 -32.51
CA ASN A 575 -1.55 -0.85 -32.38
C ASN A 575 -0.90 -0.71 -30.99
N ALA A 576 -0.53 -1.83 -30.37
CA ALA A 576 0.24 -1.85 -29.13
C ALA A 576 1.73 -1.71 -29.45
N GLY A 577 2.27 -0.50 -29.32
CA GLY A 577 3.69 -0.20 -29.57
C GLY A 577 3.95 1.18 -30.19
N TYR A 578 5.16 1.35 -30.72
CA TYR A 578 5.67 2.61 -31.27
C TYR A 578 6.40 2.40 -32.59
N CYS A 579 6.27 3.37 -33.50
CA CYS A 579 7.13 3.53 -34.66
C CYS A 579 8.19 4.60 -34.38
N HIS A 580 9.44 4.33 -34.70
CA HIS A 580 10.52 5.29 -34.54
C HIS A 580 10.60 6.23 -35.75
N GLY A 581 11.25 7.38 -35.63
CA GLY A 581 11.35 8.35 -36.73
C GLY A 581 12.07 7.85 -37.98
N ASN A 582 12.77 6.72 -37.92
CA ASN A 582 13.33 6.03 -39.08
C ASN A 582 12.32 5.13 -39.81
N GLY A 583 11.07 5.03 -39.36
CA GLY A 583 9.99 4.25 -39.97
C GLY A 583 9.87 2.80 -39.51
N LEU A 584 10.73 2.31 -38.63
CA LEU A 584 10.62 0.96 -38.04
C LEU A 584 9.67 0.95 -36.85
N CYS A 585 8.84 -0.09 -36.70
CA CYS A 585 7.84 -0.17 -35.63
C CYS A 585 8.01 -1.39 -34.73
N VAL A 586 8.11 -1.17 -33.41
CA VAL A 586 8.02 -2.23 -32.40
C VAL A 586 6.56 -2.44 -32.05
N LEU A 587 6.02 -3.64 -32.31
CA LEU A 587 4.62 -4.00 -32.07
C LEU A 587 4.52 -5.27 -31.23
N SER A 588 3.58 -5.30 -30.28
CA SER A 588 3.29 -6.45 -29.42
C SER A 588 1.94 -7.08 -29.76
N THR A 589 1.83 -8.40 -29.63
CA THR A 589 0.58 -9.14 -29.67
C THR A 589 0.46 -10.07 -28.46
N ASN A 590 -0.78 -10.34 -28.08
CA ASN A 590 -1.11 -11.17 -26.93
C ASN A 590 -1.49 -12.59 -27.39
N ASP A 591 -1.27 -13.59 -26.54
CA ASP A 591 -1.77 -14.95 -26.76
C ASP A 591 -3.28 -15.07 -26.48
N SER A 592 -3.81 -16.28 -26.61
CA SER A 592 -5.21 -16.61 -26.33
C SER A 592 -5.61 -16.48 -24.84
N GLN A 593 -4.67 -16.13 -23.96
CA GLN A 593 -4.90 -15.84 -22.54
C GLN A 593 -4.66 -14.37 -22.19
N GLY A 594 -4.48 -13.50 -23.20
CA GLY A 594 -4.29 -12.06 -23.01
C GLY A 594 -2.86 -11.66 -22.67
N GLN A 595 -1.90 -12.58 -22.57
CA GLN A 595 -0.53 -12.24 -22.19
C GLN A 595 0.30 -11.82 -23.38
N ALA A 596 1.10 -10.77 -23.23
CA ALA A 596 2.07 -10.34 -24.23
C ALA A 596 3.03 -11.50 -24.54
N SER A 597 2.87 -12.08 -25.73
CA SER A 597 3.43 -13.39 -26.08
C SER A 597 4.31 -13.31 -27.33
N GLN A 598 4.07 -12.33 -28.21
CA GLN A 598 4.97 -12.01 -29.32
C GLN A 598 5.23 -10.50 -29.39
N LEU A 599 6.48 -10.14 -29.67
CA LEU A 599 6.95 -8.77 -29.91
C LEU A 599 7.78 -8.78 -31.18
N ALA A 600 7.60 -7.81 -32.08
CA ALA A 600 8.34 -7.76 -33.33
C ALA A 600 8.66 -6.34 -33.78
N VAL A 601 9.83 -6.19 -34.44
CA VAL A 601 10.25 -4.96 -35.11
C VAL A 601 9.98 -5.11 -36.60
N TYR A 602 9.12 -4.25 -37.13
CA TYR A 602 8.64 -4.27 -38.52
C TYR A 602 9.28 -3.18 -39.39
N GLN A 603 9.58 -3.56 -40.63
CA GLN A 603 9.92 -2.69 -41.76
C GLN A 603 8.85 -2.90 -42.85
N GLY A 604 7.89 -1.98 -42.95
CA GLY A 604 6.64 -2.29 -43.67
C GLY A 604 5.96 -3.51 -43.03
N ASP A 605 5.54 -4.47 -43.86
CA ASP A 605 4.94 -5.73 -43.38
C ASP A 605 5.98 -6.80 -42.99
N GLN A 606 7.28 -6.54 -43.18
CA GLN A 606 8.34 -7.49 -42.88
C GLN A 606 8.84 -7.34 -41.43
N ALA A 607 8.64 -8.37 -40.61
CA ALA A 607 9.35 -8.51 -39.34
C ALA A 607 10.86 -8.70 -39.59
N LEU A 608 11.68 -7.77 -39.10
CA LEU A 608 13.14 -7.83 -39.08
C LEU A 608 13.68 -8.62 -37.88
N TRP A 609 13.00 -8.48 -36.74
CA TRP A 609 13.28 -9.17 -35.49
C TRP A 609 11.95 -9.51 -34.83
N SER A 610 11.87 -10.67 -34.17
CA SER A 610 10.76 -11.01 -33.29
C SER A 610 11.21 -11.81 -32.08
N LEU A 611 10.40 -11.77 -31.02
CA LEU A 611 10.57 -12.49 -29.77
C LEU A 611 9.22 -13.10 -29.39
N ALA A 612 9.17 -14.42 -29.25
CA ALA A 612 8.01 -15.17 -28.80
C ALA A 612 8.32 -15.86 -27.46
N HIS A 613 7.43 -15.73 -26.49
CA HIS A 613 7.50 -16.40 -25.20
C HIS A 613 6.40 -17.47 -25.09
N ALA A 614 6.67 -18.53 -24.33
CA ALA A 614 5.65 -19.43 -23.82
C ALA A 614 5.93 -19.78 -22.36
N TYR A 615 4.89 -19.75 -21.54
CA TYR A 615 4.97 -19.91 -20.10
C TYR A 615 4.57 -21.33 -19.67
N ASP A 616 5.05 -21.79 -18.52
CA ASP A 616 4.49 -22.99 -17.88
C ASP A 616 3.18 -22.65 -17.18
N GLN A 617 2.51 -23.68 -16.63
CA GLN A 617 1.27 -23.48 -15.92
C GLN A 617 1.38 -22.53 -14.73
N GLN A 618 2.58 -22.23 -14.19
CA GLN A 618 2.91 -21.31 -13.09
C GLN A 618 3.42 -19.94 -13.59
N GLY A 619 3.33 -19.65 -14.88
CA GLY A 619 3.68 -18.35 -15.45
C GLY A 619 5.17 -18.14 -15.58
N ARG A 620 5.95 -19.17 -15.29
CA ARG A 620 7.41 -19.14 -15.40
C ARG A 620 7.75 -19.34 -16.86
N LEU A 621 8.64 -18.50 -17.39
CA LEU A 621 9.03 -18.55 -18.80
C LEU A 621 9.59 -19.94 -19.13
N ARG A 622 8.87 -20.74 -19.89
CA ARG A 622 9.26 -22.12 -20.22
C ARG A 622 10.07 -22.18 -21.50
N HIS A 623 9.73 -21.33 -22.46
CA HIS A 623 10.35 -21.24 -23.77
C HIS A 623 10.44 -19.78 -24.22
N GLU A 624 11.56 -19.42 -24.84
CA GLU A 624 11.79 -18.13 -25.49
C GLU A 624 12.39 -18.40 -26.87
N GLN A 625 11.80 -17.84 -27.93
CA GLN A 625 12.28 -17.92 -29.29
C GLN A 625 12.48 -16.51 -29.81
N TYR A 626 13.70 -16.12 -30.16
CA TYR A 626 13.92 -14.88 -30.92
C TYR A 626 14.32 -15.20 -32.36
N GLN A 627 13.64 -14.59 -33.31
CA GLN A 627 13.93 -14.68 -34.75
C GLN A 627 14.53 -13.37 -35.24
N THR A 628 15.41 -13.47 -36.24
CA THR A 628 16.06 -12.30 -36.84
C THR A 628 16.34 -12.57 -38.31
N LYS A 629 16.10 -11.55 -39.15
CA LYS A 629 16.49 -11.52 -40.57
C LYS A 629 17.77 -10.69 -40.80
N VAL A 630 18.40 -10.22 -39.72
CA VAL A 630 19.67 -9.45 -39.79
C VAL A 630 20.79 -10.37 -40.30
N PRO A 631 21.50 -10.01 -41.39
CA PRO A 631 22.58 -10.83 -41.93
C PRO A 631 23.66 -11.14 -40.88
N GLY A 632 24.10 -12.41 -40.83
CA GLY A 632 25.09 -12.89 -39.88
C GLY A 632 24.57 -13.18 -38.46
N ALA A 633 23.30 -12.87 -38.15
CA ALA A 633 22.68 -13.24 -36.88
C ALA A 633 21.85 -14.53 -36.99
N HIS A 634 21.91 -15.39 -35.97
CA HIS A 634 21.15 -16.64 -35.92
C HIS A 634 19.87 -16.50 -35.09
N THR A 635 18.82 -17.20 -35.50
CA THR A 635 17.59 -17.37 -34.71
C THR A 635 17.83 -18.43 -33.62
N MET A 636 17.39 -18.17 -32.38
CA MET A 636 17.69 -19.03 -31.24
C MET A 636 16.47 -19.30 -30.35
N ASN A 637 16.37 -20.56 -29.89
CA ASN A 637 15.36 -21.03 -28.97
C ASN A 637 15.99 -21.39 -27.61
N TRP A 638 15.48 -20.81 -26.53
CA TRP A 638 15.78 -21.13 -25.15
C TRP A 638 14.65 -21.96 -24.53
N HIS A 639 15.01 -22.97 -23.75
CA HIS A 639 14.10 -23.69 -22.85
C HIS A 639 14.60 -23.53 -21.41
N TYR A 640 13.71 -23.38 -20.43
CA TYR A 640 14.06 -23.15 -19.03
C TYR A 640 13.45 -24.20 -18.09
N ALA A 641 14.09 -24.42 -16.93
CA ALA A 641 13.66 -25.35 -15.89
C ALA A 641 13.85 -24.72 -14.49
N TYR A 642 12.92 -25.02 -13.58
CA TYR A 642 12.80 -24.38 -12.27
C TYR A 642 12.71 -25.39 -11.13
N ASP A 643 13.20 -25.04 -9.94
CA ASP A 643 13.02 -25.86 -8.73
C ASP A 643 11.64 -25.69 -8.08
N LYS A 644 11.43 -26.38 -6.95
CA LYS A 644 10.20 -26.31 -6.15
C LYS A 644 9.94 -24.94 -5.50
N ASN A 645 10.95 -24.07 -5.44
CA ASN A 645 10.87 -22.69 -4.97
C ASN A 645 10.81 -21.72 -6.17
N SER A 646 10.58 -22.22 -7.40
CA SER A 646 10.54 -21.47 -8.65
C SER A 646 11.84 -20.76 -9.07
N ARG A 647 12.99 -21.13 -8.51
CA ARG A 647 14.30 -20.60 -8.92
C ARG A 647 14.77 -21.27 -10.20
N LEU A 648 15.37 -20.53 -11.14
CA LEU A 648 15.91 -21.08 -12.39
C LEU A 648 17.06 -22.06 -12.12
N ILE A 649 16.89 -23.35 -12.44
CA ILE A 649 17.94 -24.37 -12.24
C ILE A 649 18.53 -24.92 -13.55
N GLY A 650 17.91 -24.67 -14.69
CA GLY A 650 18.40 -25.13 -15.97
C GLY A 650 17.94 -24.24 -17.13
N ALA A 651 18.79 -24.10 -18.14
CA ALA A 651 18.45 -23.45 -19.39
C ALA A 651 19.19 -24.12 -20.57
N GLN A 652 18.53 -24.24 -21.72
CA GLN A 652 19.14 -24.80 -22.94
C GLN A 652 18.85 -23.92 -24.15
N ALA A 653 19.91 -23.46 -24.82
CA ALA A 653 19.83 -22.79 -26.12
C ALA A 653 20.01 -23.78 -27.27
N ARG A 654 19.30 -23.54 -28.38
CA ARG A 654 19.50 -24.21 -29.68
C ARG A 654 19.34 -23.19 -30.82
N PRO A 655 20.24 -23.15 -31.82
CA PRO A 655 19.96 -22.50 -33.10
C PRO A 655 18.78 -23.20 -33.79
N THR A 656 17.92 -22.46 -34.49
CA THR A 656 16.81 -23.06 -35.25
C THR A 656 17.19 -23.48 -36.67
N SER A 657 18.30 -22.96 -37.20
CA SER A 657 18.77 -23.20 -38.56
C SER A 657 19.63 -24.46 -38.73
N ASP A 658 19.83 -25.23 -37.65
CA ASP A 658 20.54 -26.51 -37.67
C ASP A 658 19.63 -27.64 -37.15
N PRO A 659 19.04 -28.45 -38.05
CA PRO A 659 18.14 -29.54 -37.66
C PRO A 659 18.87 -30.79 -37.13
N SER A 660 20.20 -30.79 -37.03
CA SER A 660 20.96 -31.94 -36.53
C SER A 660 20.73 -32.17 -35.03
N PRO A 661 20.27 -33.36 -34.59
CA PRO A 661 20.08 -33.66 -33.15
C PRO A 661 21.41 -33.76 -32.37
N VAL A 662 22.55 -33.69 -33.07
CA VAL A 662 23.91 -33.82 -32.53
C VAL A 662 24.57 -32.46 -32.28
N SER A 663 24.01 -31.34 -32.75
CA SER A 663 24.62 -30.02 -32.56
C SER A 663 24.64 -29.60 -31.08
N SER A 664 25.78 -29.05 -30.65
CA SER A 664 26.15 -28.83 -29.24
C SER A 664 25.52 -27.58 -28.62
N GLY A 665 24.19 -27.47 -28.68
CA GLY A 665 23.44 -26.36 -28.09
C GLY A 665 23.77 -26.13 -26.60
N THR A 666 24.04 -24.87 -26.23
CA THR A 666 24.49 -24.46 -24.90
C THR A 666 23.52 -24.92 -23.81
N ARG A 667 23.97 -25.81 -22.93
CA ARG A 667 23.25 -26.20 -21.71
C ARG A 667 23.88 -25.54 -20.49
N LEU A 668 23.04 -24.88 -19.71
CA LEU A 668 23.37 -24.19 -18.46
C LEU A 668 22.58 -24.84 -17.32
N TRP A 669 23.23 -25.12 -16.21
CA TRP A 669 22.60 -25.56 -14.97
C TRP A 669 23.04 -24.66 -13.82
N TYR A 670 22.15 -24.40 -12.86
CA TYR A 670 22.37 -23.52 -11.73
C TYR A 670 21.97 -24.21 -10.43
N ALA A 671 22.77 -24.02 -9.38
CA ALA A 671 22.46 -24.43 -8.03
C ALA A 671 22.57 -23.20 -7.11
N TRP A 672 21.55 -22.97 -6.28
CA TRP A 672 21.42 -21.75 -5.47
C TRP A 672 21.41 -22.08 -3.97
N ASN A 673 22.14 -21.29 -3.21
CA ASN A 673 22.07 -21.25 -1.75
C ASN A 673 20.73 -20.62 -1.30
N ASP A 674 20.40 -20.79 -0.02
CA ASP A 674 19.17 -20.21 0.55
C ASP A 674 19.23 -18.67 0.62
N ASP A 675 20.42 -18.07 0.61
CA ASP A 675 20.62 -16.60 0.61
C ASP A 675 20.56 -15.96 -0.79
N GLY A 676 20.16 -16.74 -1.81
CA GLY A 676 20.05 -16.29 -3.19
C GLY A 676 21.36 -16.25 -3.97
N SER A 677 22.51 -16.54 -3.33
CA SER A 677 23.78 -16.67 -4.03
C SER A 677 23.89 -17.99 -4.79
N LEU A 678 24.71 -18.00 -5.84
CA LEU A 678 24.96 -19.17 -6.67
C LEU A 678 25.99 -20.09 -6.00
N ALA A 679 25.63 -21.35 -5.74
CA ALA A 679 26.53 -22.37 -5.22
C ALA A 679 27.44 -22.99 -6.31
N ALA A 680 26.89 -23.14 -7.52
CA ALA A 680 27.61 -23.58 -8.72
C ALA A 680 26.79 -23.31 -9.98
N ARG A 681 27.46 -23.09 -11.13
CA ARG A 681 26.87 -23.30 -12.46
C ARG A 681 27.58 -24.42 -13.20
N ARG A 682 26.87 -25.12 -14.09
CA ARG A 682 27.48 -26.06 -15.05
C ARG A 682 27.21 -25.61 -16.48
N SER A 683 28.26 -25.48 -17.29
CA SER A 683 28.21 -25.03 -18.68
C SER A 683 29.21 -25.83 -19.51
N HIS A 684 28.79 -26.32 -20.68
CA HIS A 684 29.63 -27.15 -21.58
C HIS A 684 30.33 -28.32 -20.87
N GLY A 685 29.62 -28.99 -19.94
CA GLY A 685 30.15 -30.11 -19.15
C GLY A 685 31.00 -29.69 -17.93
N VAL A 686 31.58 -28.49 -17.94
CA VAL A 686 32.42 -27.94 -16.86
C VAL A 686 31.57 -27.33 -15.75
N THR A 687 31.91 -27.59 -14.49
CA THR A 687 31.27 -26.98 -13.32
C THR A 687 32.14 -25.82 -12.81
N HIS A 688 31.58 -24.62 -12.80
CA HIS A 688 32.20 -23.43 -12.23
C HIS A 688 31.54 -23.11 -10.88
N ARG A 689 32.35 -22.78 -9.87
CA ARG A 689 31.88 -22.31 -8.57
C ARG A 689 32.34 -20.87 -8.41
N PRO A 690 31.45 -19.91 -8.12
CA PRO A 690 31.89 -18.53 -7.87
C PRO A 690 32.73 -18.47 -6.59
N PHE A 691 33.78 -17.67 -6.62
CA PHE A 691 34.59 -17.38 -5.44
C PHE A 691 34.49 -15.89 -5.14
N ILE A 692 33.65 -15.54 -4.16
CA ILE A 692 33.49 -14.17 -3.66
C ILE A 692 33.97 -14.16 -2.21
N ARG A 693 35.06 -13.44 -1.93
CA ARG A 693 35.52 -13.20 -0.57
C ARG A 693 34.78 -11.98 -0.02
N ARG A 694 34.17 -12.11 1.16
CA ARG A 694 33.39 -11.05 1.81
C ARG A 694 34.05 -10.59 3.10
N ASP A 695 33.77 -9.35 3.51
CA ASP A 695 34.06 -8.88 4.86
C ASP A 695 32.99 -9.34 5.87
N ALA A 696 33.18 -9.01 7.15
CA ALA A 696 32.27 -9.40 8.22
C ALA A 696 30.84 -8.88 8.05
N SER A 697 30.63 -7.81 7.28
CA SER A 697 29.32 -7.22 6.97
C SER A 697 28.67 -7.79 5.70
N GLY A 698 29.34 -8.74 5.05
CA GLY A 698 28.91 -9.33 3.78
C GLY A 698 29.29 -8.51 2.55
N LEU A 699 29.96 -7.35 2.66
CA LEU A 699 30.44 -6.63 1.47
C LEU A 699 31.52 -7.46 0.76
N PRO A 700 31.49 -7.56 -0.58
CA PRO A 700 32.49 -8.29 -1.33
C PRO A 700 33.82 -7.51 -1.33
N VAL A 701 34.91 -8.15 -0.90
CA VAL A 701 36.27 -7.59 -0.97
C VAL A 701 37.10 -8.20 -2.10
N ALA A 702 36.69 -9.35 -2.63
CA ALA A 702 37.19 -9.88 -3.90
C ALA A 702 36.16 -10.76 -4.61
N SER A 703 36.24 -10.83 -5.94
CA SER A 703 35.50 -11.75 -6.80
C SER A 703 36.48 -12.37 -7.81
N GLY A 704 36.78 -13.67 -7.64
CA GLY A 704 37.98 -14.27 -8.23
C GLY A 704 39.24 -13.50 -7.80
N ASP A 705 40.11 -13.19 -8.76
CA ASP A 705 41.33 -12.39 -8.55
C ASP A 705 41.08 -10.88 -8.56
N THR A 706 39.83 -10.44 -8.78
CA THR A 706 39.46 -9.02 -8.77
C THR A 706 39.25 -8.55 -7.34
N VAL A 707 39.95 -7.50 -6.91
CA VAL A 707 39.78 -6.87 -5.58
C VAL A 707 38.83 -5.68 -5.69
N LEU A 708 37.94 -5.52 -4.70
CA LEU A 708 36.92 -4.48 -4.65
C LEU A 708 37.12 -3.61 -3.40
N GLU A 709 37.01 -2.28 -3.55
CA GLU A 709 37.07 -1.32 -2.45
C GLU A 709 35.78 -0.53 -2.33
N TYR A 710 35.32 -0.29 -1.09
CA TYR A 710 34.05 0.37 -0.79
C TYR A 710 34.25 1.68 -0.01
N GLY A 711 33.46 2.69 -0.35
CA GLY A 711 33.43 4.00 0.32
C GLY A 711 32.63 3.98 1.63
N PRO A 712 32.68 5.07 2.43
CA PRO A 712 31.94 5.15 3.69
C PRO A 712 30.42 4.97 3.55
N ASN A 713 29.85 5.35 2.40
CA ASN A 713 28.45 5.13 2.03
C ASN A 713 28.15 3.69 1.54
N ARG A 714 29.09 2.75 1.73
CA ARG A 714 28.99 1.33 1.35
C ARG A 714 28.67 1.09 -0.13
N ARG A 715 29.04 2.02 -1.01
CA ARG A 715 29.08 1.86 -2.48
C ARG A 715 30.50 1.55 -2.96
N LEU A 716 30.62 0.83 -4.08
CA LEU A 716 31.89 0.49 -4.71
C LEU A 716 32.64 1.77 -5.14
N VAL A 717 33.92 1.92 -4.80
CA VAL A 717 34.73 3.10 -5.15
C VAL A 717 35.99 2.77 -5.96
N ALA A 718 36.50 1.53 -5.87
CA ALA A 718 37.57 1.07 -6.75
C ALA A 718 37.45 -0.43 -7.04
N VAL A 719 37.95 -0.83 -8.22
CA VAL A 719 38.15 -2.21 -8.63
C VAL A 719 39.56 -2.38 -9.20
N HIS A 720 40.27 -3.39 -8.71
CA HIS A 720 41.63 -3.74 -9.11
C HIS A 720 41.62 -5.13 -9.73
N ARG A 721 42.00 -5.23 -11.01
CA ARG A 721 42.13 -6.51 -11.74
C ARG A 721 43.61 -6.80 -12.00
N PRO A 722 44.07 -8.07 -11.98
CA PRO A 722 45.46 -8.41 -12.29
C PRO A 722 45.88 -7.89 -13.67
N GLY A 723 47.07 -7.28 -13.75
CA GLY A 723 47.63 -6.75 -15.01
C GLY A 723 46.86 -5.57 -15.63
N LYS A 724 45.96 -4.93 -14.89
CA LYS A 724 45.13 -3.81 -15.36
C LYS A 724 45.22 -2.60 -14.43
N ALA A 725 45.05 -1.41 -15.00
CA ALA A 725 44.92 -0.19 -14.21
C ALA A 725 43.67 -0.25 -13.30
N PRO A 726 43.72 0.28 -12.07
CA PRO A 726 42.55 0.39 -11.22
C PRO A 726 41.44 1.19 -11.91
N THR A 727 40.19 0.77 -11.69
CA THR A 727 39.01 1.53 -12.11
C THR A 727 38.36 2.15 -10.89
N HIS A 728 38.15 3.47 -10.91
CA HIS A 728 37.58 4.22 -9.80
C HIS A 728 36.16 4.68 -10.10
N TYR A 729 35.32 4.78 -9.08
CA TYR A 729 33.92 5.20 -9.18
C TYR A 729 33.58 6.28 -8.14
N GLN A 730 32.70 7.20 -8.51
CA GLN A 730 32.13 8.18 -7.60
C GLN A 730 30.62 8.03 -7.52
N HIS A 731 30.08 8.24 -6.32
CA HIS A 731 28.66 8.08 -6.01
C HIS A 731 28.06 9.36 -5.41
N ASN A 732 26.77 9.61 -5.63
CA ASN A 732 26.03 10.72 -5.00
C ASN A 732 25.25 10.26 -3.75
N ALA A 733 24.54 11.21 -3.10
CA ALA A 733 23.75 10.96 -1.89
C ALA A 733 22.60 9.95 -2.07
N PHE A 734 22.22 9.65 -3.31
CA PHE A 734 21.18 8.66 -3.64
C PHE A 734 21.79 7.30 -4.05
N GLY A 735 23.11 7.11 -3.92
CA GLY A 735 23.78 5.87 -4.29
C GLY A 735 24.05 5.69 -5.79
N HIS A 736 23.64 6.62 -6.67
CA HIS A 736 23.91 6.57 -8.11
C HIS A 736 25.39 6.70 -8.42
N ARG A 737 25.90 5.88 -9.36
CA ARG A 737 27.27 5.94 -9.87
C ARG A 737 27.43 7.11 -10.84
N ILE A 738 27.87 8.27 -10.35
CA ILE A 738 27.92 9.53 -11.11
C ILE A 738 29.21 9.75 -11.92
N ALA A 739 30.28 9.01 -11.64
CA ALA A 739 31.49 9.00 -12.46
C ALA A 739 32.21 7.65 -12.39
N GLN A 740 32.91 7.32 -13.47
CA GLN A 740 33.84 6.20 -13.59
C GLN A 740 35.12 6.69 -14.27
N GLN A 741 36.29 6.29 -13.76
CA GLN A 741 37.59 6.51 -14.39
C GLN A 741 38.27 5.15 -14.58
N SER A 742 38.65 4.83 -15.82
CA SER A 742 39.12 3.49 -16.22
C SER A 742 40.25 3.57 -17.27
N GLU A 743 40.77 2.43 -17.70
CA GLU A 743 41.67 2.33 -18.86
C GLU A 743 41.03 2.84 -20.19
N HIS A 744 39.71 2.97 -20.23
CA HIS A 744 38.95 3.54 -21.36
C HIS A 744 38.64 5.04 -21.18
N GLY A 745 39.30 5.71 -20.23
CA GLY A 745 39.07 7.11 -19.89
C GLY A 745 38.00 7.32 -18.83
N THR A 746 37.55 8.57 -18.71
CA THR A 746 36.55 9.02 -17.73
C THR A 746 35.16 9.11 -18.36
N ILE A 747 34.15 8.65 -17.63
CA ILE A 747 32.73 8.77 -17.99
C ILE A 747 32.02 9.40 -16.80
N HIS A 748 31.30 10.50 -17.02
CA HIS A 748 30.36 11.06 -16.07
C HIS A 748 28.93 10.61 -16.44
N TYR A 749 28.22 10.09 -15.45
CA TYR A 749 26.84 9.61 -15.59
C TYR A 749 25.87 10.59 -14.93
N LEU A 750 24.69 10.77 -15.52
CA LEU A 750 23.71 11.76 -15.08
C LEU A 750 22.33 11.11 -14.97
N TYR A 751 21.71 11.26 -13.80
CA TYR A 751 20.49 10.55 -13.43
C TYR A 751 19.33 11.52 -13.20
N LEU A 752 18.12 11.12 -13.58
CA LEU A 752 16.87 11.81 -13.29
C LEU A 752 15.81 10.77 -12.90
N ASN A 753 15.18 10.94 -11.74
CA ASN A 753 14.23 9.99 -11.16
C ASN A 753 14.75 8.54 -11.23
N ASN A 754 15.97 8.35 -10.73
CA ASN A 754 16.73 7.09 -10.66
C ASN A 754 17.01 6.38 -12.00
N ARG A 755 16.80 7.04 -13.15
CA ARG A 755 17.18 6.52 -14.48
C ARG A 755 18.44 7.21 -14.98
N LEU A 756 19.36 6.48 -15.61
CA LEU A 756 20.50 7.04 -16.34
C LEU A 756 19.97 7.77 -17.59
N VAL A 757 20.04 9.10 -17.61
CA VAL A 757 19.55 9.94 -18.71
C VAL A 757 20.65 10.48 -19.61
N ALA A 758 21.91 10.56 -19.17
CA ALA A 758 23.00 10.95 -20.03
C ALA A 758 24.38 10.48 -19.56
N GLU A 759 25.30 10.45 -20.51
CA GLU A 759 26.74 10.29 -20.33
C GLU A 759 27.50 11.49 -20.88
N SER A 760 28.57 11.89 -20.19
CA SER A 760 29.55 12.85 -20.65
C SER A 760 30.93 12.20 -20.60
N ARG A 761 31.61 12.13 -21.76
CA ARG A 761 32.95 11.56 -21.93
C ARG A 761 33.89 12.70 -22.32
N PRO A 762 34.59 13.34 -21.37
CA PRO A 762 35.53 14.40 -21.68
C PRO A 762 36.66 13.86 -22.57
N GLY A 763 36.85 14.47 -23.74
CA GLY A 763 37.99 14.21 -24.61
C GLY A 763 39.31 14.73 -24.02
N PRO A 764 40.46 14.43 -24.67
CA PRO A 764 41.75 14.98 -24.25
C PRO A 764 41.71 16.52 -24.34
N VAL A 765 41.96 17.20 -23.21
CA VAL A 765 41.96 18.66 -23.15
C VAL A 765 43.21 19.18 -23.85
N ALA A 766 43.04 19.91 -24.95
CA ALA A 766 44.15 20.62 -25.60
C ALA A 766 44.69 21.72 -24.66
N GLU A 767 46.01 21.78 -24.50
CA GLU A 767 46.72 22.51 -23.42
C GLU A 767 46.42 24.02 -23.34
N ASN A 768 45.82 24.62 -24.37
CA ASN A 768 45.55 26.06 -24.48
C ASN A 768 44.06 26.46 -24.44
N VAL A 769 43.14 25.55 -24.11
CA VAL A 769 41.69 25.84 -24.05
C VAL A 769 41.26 26.22 -22.63
N LYS A 770 40.57 27.36 -22.47
CA LYS A 770 39.92 27.73 -21.19
C LYS A 770 38.98 26.61 -20.75
N ALA A 771 39.20 26.04 -19.57
CA ALA A 771 38.44 24.90 -19.05
C ALA A 771 36.92 25.18 -19.11
N ASN A 772 36.21 24.44 -19.96
CA ASN A 772 34.76 24.48 -19.98
C ASN A 772 34.24 23.86 -18.67
N THR A 773 33.43 24.63 -17.94
CA THR A 773 32.89 24.21 -16.64
C THR A 773 31.54 23.51 -16.76
N THR A 774 31.05 23.31 -17.98
CA THR A 774 29.83 22.55 -18.30
C THR A 774 30.21 21.14 -18.74
N LEU A 775 29.49 20.12 -18.27
CA LEU A 775 29.66 18.74 -18.75
C LEU A 775 29.22 18.62 -20.22
N THR A 776 30.16 18.37 -21.14
CA THR A 776 29.85 18.06 -22.54
C THR A 776 29.15 16.70 -22.62
N ILE A 777 27.84 16.67 -22.84
CA ILE A 777 27.08 15.44 -23.02
C ILE A 777 27.49 14.81 -24.35
N THR A 778 27.90 13.54 -24.30
CA THR A 778 28.28 12.75 -25.49
C THR A 778 27.20 11.76 -25.88
N ARG A 779 26.35 11.34 -24.93
CA ARG A 779 25.16 10.51 -25.18
C ARG A 779 23.99 10.91 -24.28
N ARG A 780 22.80 11.09 -24.86
CA ARG A 780 21.53 11.37 -24.18
C ARG A 780 20.56 10.20 -24.37
N TYR A 781 20.14 9.55 -23.29
CA TYR A 781 19.16 8.45 -23.34
C TYR A 781 17.73 8.98 -23.25
N ILE A 782 16.84 8.43 -24.08
CA ILE A 782 15.43 8.84 -24.20
C ILE A 782 14.53 7.67 -23.84
N TYR A 783 13.59 7.90 -22.92
CA TYR A 783 12.70 6.88 -22.39
C TYR A 783 11.23 7.23 -22.63
N ALA A 784 10.44 6.25 -23.06
CA ALA A 784 8.99 6.24 -22.94
C ALA A 784 8.65 5.60 -21.58
N HIS A 785 8.25 6.41 -20.61
CA HIS A 785 8.12 6.01 -19.20
C HIS A 785 9.43 5.37 -18.68
N HIS A 786 9.48 4.03 -18.54
CA HIS A 786 10.67 3.29 -18.09
C HIS A 786 11.41 2.53 -19.20
N VAL A 787 10.86 2.50 -20.42
CA VAL A 787 11.46 1.78 -21.56
C VAL A 787 12.37 2.70 -22.37
N PRO A 788 13.64 2.35 -22.62
CA PRO A 788 14.51 3.12 -23.51
C PRO A 788 14.02 2.97 -24.97
N VAL A 789 13.74 4.10 -25.62
CA VAL A 789 13.21 4.16 -27.00
C VAL A 789 14.15 4.85 -27.99
N GLY A 790 15.17 5.53 -27.49
CA GLY A 790 16.21 6.10 -28.33
C GLY A 790 17.39 6.63 -27.52
N PHE A 791 18.44 7.02 -28.23
CA PHE A 791 19.46 7.89 -27.68
C PHE A 791 20.04 8.80 -28.77
N ILE A 792 20.59 9.93 -28.36
CA ILE A 792 21.31 10.86 -29.24
C ILE A 792 22.79 10.75 -28.92
N ASP A 793 23.63 10.53 -29.93
CA ASP A 793 25.08 10.67 -29.83
C ASP A 793 25.53 12.03 -30.36
N TYR A 794 26.35 12.71 -29.58
CA TYR A 794 26.98 13.98 -29.95
C TYR A 794 28.45 13.71 -30.29
N PRO A 795 28.85 13.72 -31.58
CA PRO A 795 30.24 13.49 -31.96
C PRO A 795 31.13 14.65 -31.49
N ASP A 796 32.41 14.37 -31.28
CA ASP A 796 33.38 15.39 -30.86
C ASP A 796 33.61 16.41 -31.99
N THR A 797 33.10 17.63 -31.78
CA THR A 797 33.16 18.71 -32.76
C THR A 797 34.56 19.30 -32.96
N SER A 798 35.55 18.91 -32.15
CA SER A 798 36.96 19.29 -32.36
C SER A 798 37.56 18.76 -33.66
N LEU A 799 36.93 17.74 -34.27
CA LEU A 799 37.29 17.17 -35.58
C LEU A 799 36.57 17.83 -36.78
N GLY A 800 35.77 18.88 -36.55
CA GLY A 800 35.25 19.78 -37.60
C GLY A 800 34.11 19.25 -38.48
N THR A 801 33.78 17.96 -38.46
CA THR A 801 32.72 17.37 -39.30
C THR A 801 31.88 16.32 -38.57
N GLY A 802 30.80 16.75 -37.90
CA GLY A 802 29.84 15.82 -37.31
C GLY A 802 28.58 16.52 -36.77
N SER A 803 27.41 16.10 -37.22
CA SER A 803 26.11 16.43 -36.62
C SER A 803 25.73 15.39 -35.58
N ALA A 804 24.94 15.79 -34.58
CA ALA A 804 24.40 14.86 -33.59
C ALA A 804 23.45 13.84 -34.26
N GLN A 805 23.49 12.59 -33.81
CA GLN A 805 22.80 11.47 -34.45
C GLN A 805 21.80 10.81 -33.50
N LEU A 806 20.54 10.73 -33.94
CA LEU A 806 19.48 10.03 -33.23
C LEU A 806 19.43 8.55 -33.64
N PHE A 807 19.45 7.66 -32.66
CA PHE A 807 19.30 6.21 -32.82
C PHE A 807 18.01 5.73 -32.16
N ALA A 808 17.31 4.84 -32.85
CA ALA A 808 16.12 4.16 -32.35
C ALA A 808 16.53 2.91 -31.54
N VAL A 809 15.99 2.78 -30.32
CA VAL A 809 16.19 1.60 -29.46
C VAL A 809 14.92 0.77 -29.41
N HIS A 810 15.02 -0.48 -29.82
CA HIS A 810 13.95 -1.47 -29.79
C HIS A 810 14.19 -2.41 -28.61
N ALA A 811 13.34 -2.34 -27.59
CA ALA A 811 13.45 -3.11 -26.36
C ALA A 811 12.51 -4.34 -26.34
N ASP A 812 12.73 -5.28 -25.41
CA ASP A 812 11.84 -6.43 -25.18
C ASP A 812 10.69 -6.14 -24.20
N PHE A 813 9.89 -7.18 -23.88
CA PHE A 813 8.77 -7.10 -22.92
C PHE A 813 9.14 -6.59 -21.52
N LEU A 814 10.41 -6.70 -21.10
CA LEU A 814 10.88 -6.15 -19.83
C LEU A 814 11.44 -4.73 -19.98
N GLY A 815 11.54 -4.20 -21.20
CA GLY A 815 12.22 -2.94 -21.50
C GLY A 815 13.74 -3.08 -21.65
N ALA A 816 14.28 -4.29 -21.83
CA ALA A 816 15.71 -4.48 -22.08
C ALA A 816 16.04 -4.26 -23.58
N PRO A 817 17.00 -3.40 -23.95
CA PRO A 817 17.34 -3.15 -25.35
C PRO A 817 17.76 -4.42 -26.10
N ARG A 818 17.20 -4.66 -27.29
CA ARG A 818 17.52 -5.81 -28.15
C ARG A 818 18.17 -5.44 -29.46
N LEU A 819 17.68 -4.37 -30.09
CA LEU A 819 18.10 -3.91 -31.40
C LEU A 819 18.24 -2.38 -31.35
N VAL A 820 19.25 -1.84 -32.03
CA VAL A 820 19.42 -0.40 -32.28
C VAL A 820 19.58 -0.19 -33.78
N THR A 821 18.88 0.81 -34.30
CA THR A 821 18.92 1.18 -35.72
C THR A 821 19.10 2.69 -35.90
N ASP A 822 19.81 3.09 -36.94
CA ASP A 822 19.97 4.50 -37.30
C ASP A 822 18.85 5.02 -38.23
N ALA A 823 18.97 6.29 -38.63
CA ALA A 823 18.02 6.97 -39.52
C ALA A 823 17.85 6.31 -40.91
N ARG A 824 18.81 5.48 -41.37
CA ARG A 824 18.72 4.72 -42.62
C ARG A 824 18.13 3.32 -42.43
N GLN A 825 17.54 3.05 -41.27
CA GLN A 825 17.06 1.73 -40.83
C GLN A 825 18.19 0.68 -40.71
N ALA A 826 19.47 1.08 -40.81
CA ALA A 826 20.58 0.15 -40.68
C ALA A 826 20.70 -0.33 -39.22
N MET A 827 20.88 -1.64 -39.02
CA MET A 827 21.17 -2.21 -37.71
C MET A 827 22.58 -1.81 -37.26
N ARG A 828 22.66 -1.20 -36.08
CA ARG A 828 23.91 -0.71 -35.48
C ARG A 828 24.32 -1.47 -34.24
N TRP A 829 23.36 -2.10 -33.56
CA TRP A 829 23.61 -3.05 -32.46
C TRP A 829 22.46 -4.05 -32.39
N LEU A 830 22.78 -5.33 -32.21
CA LEU A 830 21.82 -6.41 -31.94
C LEU A 830 22.38 -7.28 -30.82
N ALA A 831 21.58 -7.65 -29.81
CA ALA A 831 22.04 -8.47 -28.70
C ALA A 831 21.09 -9.63 -28.33
N SER A 832 21.71 -10.75 -27.95
CA SER A 832 21.05 -11.83 -27.20
C SER A 832 21.25 -11.62 -25.69
N TYR A 833 20.33 -12.14 -24.88
CA TYR A 833 20.44 -12.11 -23.42
C TYR A 833 20.52 -13.54 -22.88
N SER A 834 21.43 -13.77 -21.92
CA SER A 834 21.49 -15.03 -21.19
C SER A 834 20.23 -15.24 -20.33
N PRO A 835 20.01 -16.45 -19.77
CA PRO A 835 18.95 -16.69 -18.78
C PRO A 835 19.10 -15.84 -17.51
N THR A 836 20.30 -15.32 -17.26
CA THR A 836 20.65 -14.45 -16.13
C THR A 836 20.87 -12.99 -16.57
N GLY A 837 20.37 -12.59 -17.74
CA GLY A 837 20.35 -11.19 -18.18
C GLY A 837 21.68 -10.61 -18.70
N ALA A 838 22.73 -11.43 -18.91
CA ALA A 838 23.95 -10.97 -19.56
C ALA A 838 23.67 -10.71 -21.05
N ALA A 839 23.86 -9.47 -21.52
CA ALA A 839 23.73 -9.15 -22.94
C ALA A 839 25.01 -9.51 -23.71
N THR A 840 24.89 -10.11 -24.89
CA THR A 840 25.99 -10.41 -25.82
C THR A 840 25.65 -9.85 -27.20
N ARG A 841 26.49 -8.94 -27.72
CA ARG A 841 26.33 -8.37 -29.07
C ARG A 841 26.50 -9.48 -30.11
N LEU A 842 25.50 -9.63 -30.97
CA LEU A 842 25.49 -10.57 -32.09
C LEU A 842 25.98 -9.91 -33.39
N ALA A 843 25.62 -8.65 -33.59
CA ALA A 843 25.95 -7.88 -34.79
C ALA A 843 25.97 -6.38 -34.48
N GLY A 844 26.57 -5.61 -35.39
CA GLY A 844 26.64 -4.15 -35.32
C GLY A 844 27.98 -3.59 -34.83
N ASP A 845 28.19 -2.31 -35.15
CA ASP A 845 29.39 -1.51 -34.91
C ASP A 845 29.27 -0.55 -33.71
N LEU A 846 28.06 -0.29 -33.23
CA LEU A 846 27.78 0.55 -32.06
C LEU A 846 27.92 -0.26 -30.77
N GLU A 847 28.26 0.41 -29.66
CA GLU A 847 28.18 -0.14 -28.31
C GLU A 847 27.03 0.51 -27.52
N LEU A 848 26.27 -0.32 -26.80
CA LEU A 848 25.21 0.11 -25.87
C LEU A 848 25.45 -0.54 -24.50
N ASP A 849 25.53 0.27 -23.46
CA ASP A 849 25.80 -0.18 -22.09
C ASP A 849 24.51 -0.41 -21.25
N LEU A 850 23.33 0.04 -21.68
CA LEU A 850 22.07 -0.29 -21.00
C LEU A 850 21.77 -1.81 -21.04
N ARG A 851 21.17 -2.35 -19.97
CA ARG A 851 20.87 -3.80 -19.81
C ARG A 851 19.39 -4.00 -19.44
N LEU A 852 19.08 -4.81 -18.42
CA LEU A 852 17.72 -4.86 -17.85
C LEU A 852 17.34 -3.50 -17.21
N PRO A 853 16.07 -3.20 -16.93
CA PRO A 853 15.67 -1.94 -16.29
C PRO A 853 16.46 -1.66 -14.99
N GLY A 854 17.01 -0.45 -14.90
CA GLY A 854 17.89 -0.02 -13.81
C GLY A 854 19.38 -0.34 -14.00
N GLN A 855 19.73 -1.24 -14.93
CA GLN A 855 21.09 -1.79 -15.08
C GLN A 855 21.92 -1.09 -16.17
N VAL A 856 23.16 -0.73 -15.80
CA VAL A 856 24.18 -0.17 -16.69
C VAL A 856 25.43 -1.06 -16.67
N PHE A 857 25.82 -1.57 -17.82
CA PHE A 857 27.02 -2.39 -18.00
C PHE A 857 28.29 -1.62 -17.70
N ASP A 858 29.19 -2.26 -16.99
CA ASP A 858 30.50 -1.77 -16.67
C ASP A 858 31.55 -2.52 -17.48
N ARG A 859 32.07 -1.87 -18.53
CA ARG A 859 33.11 -2.45 -19.40
C ARG A 859 34.40 -2.81 -18.66
N ALA A 860 34.67 -2.17 -17.53
CA ALA A 860 35.85 -2.43 -16.72
C ALA A 860 35.71 -3.65 -15.80
N THR A 861 34.53 -4.27 -15.69
CA THR A 861 34.32 -5.47 -14.85
C THR A 861 33.57 -6.59 -15.55
N GLY A 862 32.68 -6.27 -16.49
CA GLY A 862 31.69 -7.19 -17.05
C GLY A 862 30.39 -7.27 -16.23
N TRP A 863 30.33 -6.58 -15.09
CA TRP A 863 29.14 -6.52 -14.22
C TRP A 863 28.20 -5.38 -14.62
N HIS A 864 27.04 -5.33 -13.99
CA HIS A 864 26.04 -4.29 -14.19
C HIS A 864 25.89 -3.46 -12.89
N ASP A 865 26.07 -2.14 -12.95
CA ASP A 865 25.63 -1.25 -11.87
C ASP A 865 24.09 -1.17 -11.89
N ASN A 866 23.44 -1.47 -10.76
CA ASN A 866 21.99 -1.44 -10.57
C ASN A 866 21.63 -0.53 -9.38
N VAL A 867 22.02 0.75 -9.49
CA VAL A 867 21.78 1.84 -8.53
C VAL A 867 22.33 1.60 -7.12
N MET A 868 21.73 0.71 -6.33
CA MET A 868 22.13 0.42 -4.95
C MET A 868 23.05 -0.81 -4.83
N ARG A 869 23.07 -1.68 -5.86
CA ARG A 869 23.83 -2.93 -5.89
C ARG A 869 24.51 -3.14 -7.25
N THR A 870 25.57 -3.93 -7.26
CA THR A 870 26.28 -4.42 -8.44
C THR A 870 25.77 -5.82 -8.77
N TYR A 871 25.17 -6.00 -9.95
CA TYR A 871 24.68 -7.29 -10.42
C TYR A 871 25.72 -7.99 -11.28
N ALA A 872 26.02 -9.25 -10.96
CA ALA A 872 26.98 -10.09 -11.67
C ALA A 872 26.23 -11.12 -12.52
N PRO A 873 25.88 -10.81 -13.79
CA PRO A 873 24.98 -11.63 -14.59
C PRO A 873 25.59 -12.99 -14.99
N GLU A 874 26.92 -13.14 -14.92
CA GLU A 874 27.62 -14.40 -15.14
C GLU A 874 27.34 -15.45 -14.04
N ILE A 875 26.96 -14.99 -12.85
CA ILE A 875 26.58 -15.82 -11.69
C ILE A 875 25.14 -15.59 -11.23
N GLY A 876 24.44 -14.62 -11.83
CA GLY A 876 23.00 -14.40 -11.68
C GLY A 876 22.56 -13.86 -10.31
N GLN A 877 23.44 -13.18 -9.60
CA GLN A 877 23.21 -12.65 -8.25
C GLN A 877 23.76 -11.23 -8.09
N TYR A 878 23.34 -10.53 -7.04
CA TYR A 878 24.04 -9.33 -6.59
C TYR A 878 25.36 -9.67 -5.90
N LEU A 879 26.32 -8.74 -5.99
CA LEU A 879 27.57 -8.82 -5.26
C LEU A 879 27.41 -8.32 -3.82
N GLU A 880 26.67 -7.25 -3.56
CA GLU A 880 26.38 -6.71 -2.23
C GLU A 880 25.11 -7.34 -1.61
N PRO A 881 25.02 -7.43 -0.27
CA PRO A 881 23.77 -7.83 0.39
C PRO A 881 22.69 -6.76 0.22
N ASP A 882 21.41 -7.16 0.30
CA ASP A 882 20.28 -6.23 0.21
C ASP A 882 20.37 -5.12 1.28
N PRO A 883 20.37 -3.84 0.89
CA PRO A 883 20.53 -2.72 1.82
C PRO A 883 19.35 -2.55 2.80
N LEU A 884 18.17 -3.10 2.47
CA LEU A 884 17.00 -3.17 3.37
C LEU A 884 17.22 -4.16 4.52
N GLY A 885 18.16 -5.09 4.38
CA GLY A 885 18.40 -6.18 5.32
C GLY A 885 17.30 -7.24 5.28
N PRO A 886 17.14 -8.04 6.35
CA PRO A 886 16.16 -9.11 6.42
C PRO A 886 14.74 -8.56 6.57
N ILE A 887 13.92 -8.78 5.54
CA ILE A 887 12.47 -8.62 5.52
C ILE A 887 11.84 -9.95 5.07
N PRO A 888 10.56 -10.23 5.36
CA PRO A 888 9.94 -11.51 4.98
C PRO A 888 10.07 -11.78 3.47
N GLY A 889 10.55 -12.97 3.11
CA GLY A 889 10.67 -13.44 1.72
C GLY A 889 11.91 -12.99 0.95
N ASN A 890 12.61 -11.91 1.35
CA ASN A 890 13.79 -11.45 0.59
C ASN A 890 15.04 -12.31 0.84
N GLN A 891 15.93 -12.35 -0.14
CA GLN A 891 17.21 -13.05 -0.06
C GLN A 891 18.36 -12.04 0.01
N ALA A 892 19.42 -12.37 0.73
CA ALA A 892 20.56 -11.45 0.89
C ALA A 892 21.19 -11.03 -0.45
N PHE A 893 21.39 -11.97 -1.39
CA PHE A 893 22.10 -11.73 -2.66
C PHE A 893 21.26 -12.03 -3.92
N GLY A 894 20.01 -12.48 -3.76
CA GLY A 894 19.15 -12.85 -4.88
C GLY A 894 18.75 -11.66 -5.76
N TYR A 895 18.71 -11.86 -7.08
CA TYR A 895 18.10 -10.93 -8.02
C TYR A 895 16.83 -11.56 -8.59
N ALA A 896 15.71 -10.83 -8.51
CA ALA A 896 14.48 -11.14 -9.24
C ALA A 896 13.99 -12.60 -9.06
N ASP A 897 14.08 -13.15 -7.83
CA ASP A 897 13.79 -14.56 -7.47
C ASP A 897 14.49 -15.62 -8.33
N GLN A 898 15.71 -15.30 -8.80
CA GLN A 898 16.46 -16.09 -9.78
C GLN A 898 15.66 -16.29 -11.09
N GLN A 899 14.80 -15.34 -11.47
CA GLN A 899 14.07 -15.29 -12.74
C GLN A 899 14.30 -13.96 -13.52
N PRO A 900 15.55 -13.62 -13.92
CA PRO A 900 15.90 -12.32 -14.55
C PRO A 900 15.26 -12.05 -15.92
N ARG A 901 14.57 -13.04 -16.49
CA ARG A 901 13.86 -12.96 -17.78
C ARG A 901 12.34 -12.88 -17.63
N ARG A 902 11.86 -12.77 -16.38
CA ARG A 902 10.44 -12.60 -16.03
C ARG A 902 10.23 -11.42 -15.09
N TYR A 903 11.15 -11.20 -14.15
CA TYR A 903 11.06 -10.15 -13.16
C TYR A 903 12.22 -9.16 -13.26
N VAL A 904 11.94 -7.93 -12.84
CA VAL A 904 12.91 -6.84 -12.74
C VAL A 904 12.87 -6.26 -11.33
N ASP A 905 14.02 -5.75 -10.89
CA ASP A 905 14.20 -4.96 -9.67
C ASP A 905 14.83 -3.61 -10.08
N PRO A 906 14.01 -2.63 -10.52
CA PRO A 906 14.49 -1.31 -10.99
C PRO A 906 14.85 -0.37 -9.83
N LEU A 907 14.32 -0.69 -8.64
CA LEU A 907 14.35 0.05 -7.37
C LEU A 907 13.99 -0.93 -6.25
N GLY A 908 12.82 -1.60 -6.44
CA GLY A 908 12.19 -2.69 -5.65
C GLY A 908 10.64 -2.92 -5.74
N LEU A 909 9.75 -1.93 -5.95
CA LEU A 909 8.52 -1.81 -5.09
C LEU A 909 7.07 -1.57 -5.74
N VAL A 910 5.97 -1.28 -4.95
CA VAL A 910 4.48 -1.59 -5.12
C VAL A 910 3.36 -0.73 -4.37
N LEU A 911 2.21 -0.28 -4.98
CA LEU A 911 0.77 0.01 -4.47
C LEU A 911 -0.16 0.24 -5.71
N PHE A 912 -1.49 0.45 -5.65
CA PHE A 912 -2.36 0.84 -6.79
C PHE A 912 -3.02 2.26 -6.66
N ALA A 913 -2.99 3.08 -7.71
CA ALA A 913 -3.75 4.35 -7.85
C ALA A 913 -4.18 4.63 -9.31
N PHE A 914 -5.39 5.17 -9.54
CA PHE A 914 -6.08 5.27 -10.84
C PHE A 914 -6.61 6.68 -11.13
N ASP A 915 -5.88 7.51 -11.86
CA ASP A 915 -6.36 8.87 -12.13
C ASP A 915 -7.52 8.94 -13.11
N GLY A 916 -8.21 10.08 -13.14
CA GLY A 916 -9.37 10.30 -14.00
C GLY A 916 -9.06 10.76 -15.40
N THR A 917 -10.12 10.85 -16.21
CA THR A 917 -10.02 11.27 -17.60
C THR A 917 -9.38 12.64 -17.69
N ARG A 918 -8.18 12.67 -18.29
CA ARG A 918 -7.34 13.85 -18.54
C ARG A 918 -6.51 14.28 -17.35
N ASN A 919 -6.22 13.31 -16.47
CA ASN A 919 -5.37 13.47 -15.31
C ASN A 919 -4.20 12.49 -15.30
N GLY A 920 -3.16 12.84 -14.53
CA GLY A 920 -1.89 12.13 -14.45
C GLY A 920 -0.96 12.72 -13.37
N PRO A 921 0.34 12.35 -13.32
CA PRO A 921 1.34 12.97 -12.40
C PRO A 921 1.44 14.47 -12.59
N GLU A 922 1.11 14.79 -13.83
CA GLU A 922 0.59 16.03 -14.26
C GLU A 922 -0.40 16.65 -13.27
N THR A 923 -1.70 16.40 -13.28
CA THR A 923 -2.77 17.38 -12.95
C THR A 923 -2.77 18.01 -11.58
N LEU A 924 -1.87 17.57 -10.68
CA LEU A 924 -2.01 17.70 -9.24
C LEU A 924 -3.45 17.35 -8.85
N SER A 925 -3.97 16.33 -9.52
CA SER A 925 -5.21 15.68 -9.17
C SER A 925 -5.13 15.24 -7.72
N ASN A 926 -6.28 15.16 -7.08
CA ASN A 926 -6.32 14.70 -5.70
C ASN A 926 -5.81 13.25 -5.61
N VAL A 927 -6.00 12.46 -6.66
CA VAL A 927 -5.41 11.12 -6.83
C VAL A 927 -3.88 11.15 -6.87
N TRP A 928 -3.26 12.02 -7.68
CA TRP A 928 -1.79 12.14 -7.71
C TRP A 928 -1.24 12.66 -6.39
N LYS A 929 -1.79 13.77 -5.85
CA LYS A 929 -1.39 14.36 -4.57
C LYS A 929 -1.42 13.31 -3.44
N LEU A 930 -2.50 12.52 -3.35
CA LEU A 930 -2.60 11.41 -2.39
C LEU A 930 -1.57 10.30 -2.67
N SER A 931 -1.38 9.88 -3.93
CA SER A 931 -0.41 8.83 -4.28
C SER A 931 1.02 9.17 -3.84
N GLN A 932 1.42 10.44 -3.93
CA GLN A 932 2.75 10.90 -3.51
C GLN A 932 2.87 11.03 -1.99
N ALA A 933 1.75 11.25 -1.30
CA ALA A 933 1.69 11.28 0.16
C ALA A 933 1.59 9.89 0.80
N TYR A 934 1.39 8.81 0.04
CA TYR A 934 1.25 7.46 0.60
C TYR A 934 2.56 6.92 1.18
N THR A 935 2.50 6.30 2.38
CA THR A 935 3.69 5.79 3.10
C THR A 935 3.52 4.39 3.71
N ASP A 936 2.32 3.81 3.61
CA ASP A 936 2.05 2.47 4.15
C ASP A 936 2.73 1.36 3.35
N GLY A 937 2.87 1.63 2.06
CA GLY A 937 3.59 0.84 1.11
C GLY A 937 4.24 1.74 0.04
N PRO A 938 4.95 1.12 -0.89
CA PRO A 938 5.47 1.77 -2.11
C PRO A 938 4.35 2.11 -3.14
N VAL A 939 4.58 2.41 -4.45
CA VAL A 939 3.51 2.92 -5.36
C VAL A 939 3.53 2.49 -6.86
N TYR A 940 2.36 2.04 -7.38
CA TYR A 940 2.00 1.96 -8.82
C TYR A 940 0.80 2.88 -9.12
N TYR A 941 1.15 4.04 -9.66
CA TYR A 941 0.20 5.05 -10.08
C TYR A 941 -0.03 4.94 -11.60
N HIS A 942 -1.28 5.03 -12.04
CA HIS A 942 -1.66 5.06 -13.45
C HIS A 942 -2.45 6.33 -13.79
N THR A 943 -2.15 6.94 -14.94
CA THR A 943 -2.92 8.03 -15.54
C THR A 943 -4.31 7.54 -15.96
N GLY A 944 -5.31 8.44 -16.00
CA GLY A 944 -6.64 8.06 -16.45
C GLY A 944 -6.80 8.07 -17.97
N PRO A 945 -7.84 7.41 -18.50
CA PRO A 945 -8.13 7.40 -19.93
C PRO A 945 -8.64 8.80 -20.34
N GLY A 946 -7.72 9.63 -20.82
CA GLY A 946 -7.89 11.05 -21.10
C GLY A 946 -6.54 11.77 -21.24
N ASN A 947 -6.35 12.62 -22.26
CA ASN A 947 -5.15 13.46 -22.43
C ASN A 947 -5.37 14.63 -21.55
N SER A 948 -4.46 14.90 -20.66
CA SER A 948 -4.55 16.17 -19.96
C SER A 948 -4.49 17.37 -20.93
N MET A 949 -3.60 17.38 -21.94
CA MET A 949 -3.47 18.47 -22.94
C MET A 949 -4.50 18.60 -24.11
N TYR A 950 -5.48 17.72 -24.36
CA TYR A 950 -6.50 17.92 -25.42
C TYR A 950 -7.65 16.90 -25.41
N LEU A 951 -8.66 17.14 -26.24
CA LEU A 951 -9.76 16.20 -26.49
C LEU A 951 -9.38 15.28 -27.66
N ASP A 952 -9.26 13.98 -27.42
CA ASP A 952 -9.15 12.95 -28.45
C ASP A 952 -10.12 11.78 -28.19
N TRP A 953 -10.07 10.79 -29.08
CA TRP A 953 -10.90 9.59 -29.06
C TRP A 953 -10.88 8.80 -27.76
N ASP A 954 -9.74 8.56 -27.12
CA ASP A 954 -9.73 7.87 -25.82
C ASP A 954 -10.36 8.76 -24.74
N GLY A 955 -10.13 10.06 -24.79
CA GLY A 955 -10.67 11.00 -23.81
C GLY A 955 -12.17 11.25 -23.99
N VAL A 956 -12.76 10.68 -25.04
CA VAL A 956 -14.19 10.62 -25.33
C VAL A 956 -14.73 9.22 -25.01
N THR A 957 -14.00 8.16 -25.36
CA THR A 957 -14.49 6.75 -25.37
C THR A 957 -13.90 5.83 -24.30
N GLY A 958 -12.92 6.26 -23.50
CA GLY A 958 -12.24 5.42 -22.52
C GLY A 958 -11.71 4.09 -23.09
N ARG A 959 -11.15 4.11 -24.29
CA ARG A 959 -10.68 2.95 -25.05
C ARG A 959 -9.53 2.19 -24.38
N ASP A 960 -8.60 2.89 -23.73
CA ASP A 960 -7.44 2.32 -23.05
C ASP A 960 -7.81 1.81 -21.63
N ALA A 961 -9.05 2.00 -21.16
CA ALA A 961 -9.54 1.47 -19.89
C ALA A 961 -9.26 -0.03 -19.63
N PRO A 962 -9.45 -0.96 -20.59
CA PRO A 962 -9.08 -2.36 -20.38
C PRO A 962 -7.57 -2.55 -20.19
N GLN A 963 -6.75 -1.73 -20.86
CA GLN A 963 -5.29 -1.76 -20.73
C GLN A 963 -4.82 -1.19 -19.39
N ILE A 964 -5.49 -0.15 -18.86
CA ILE A 964 -5.25 0.40 -17.52
C ILE A 964 -5.53 -0.67 -16.46
N ILE A 965 -6.68 -1.34 -16.57
CA ILE A 965 -7.07 -2.44 -15.69
C ILE A 965 -6.06 -3.59 -15.78
N GLU A 966 -5.69 -4.02 -16.98
CA GLU A 966 -4.72 -5.10 -17.18
C GLU A 966 -3.34 -4.75 -16.62
N ASN A 967 -2.84 -3.53 -16.85
CA ASN A 967 -1.55 -3.07 -16.29
C ASN A 967 -1.52 -3.15 -14.75
N GLN A 968 -2.61 -2.69 -14.12
CA GLN A 968 -2.74 -2.70 -12.66
C GLN A 968 -3.00 -4.12 -12.13
N TRP A 969 -3.71 -4.97 -12.88
CA TRP A 969 -3.98 -6.37 -12.57
C TRP A 969 -2.70 -7.20 -12.62
N GLN A 970 -1.89 -7.05 -13.66
CA GLN A 970 -0.58 -7.69 -13.74
C GLN A 970 0.34 -7.21 -12.60
N SER A 971 0.30 -5.92 -12.25
CA SER A 971 1.04 -5.36 -11.12
C SER A 971 0.58 -5.95 -9.77
N LEU A 972 -0.73 -6.19 -9.61
CA LEU A 972 -1.30 -6.87 -8.46
C LEU A 972 -0.90 -8.34 -8.40
N LEU A 973 -1.07 -9.10 -9.48
CA LEU A 973 -0.71 -10.52 -9.52
C LEU A 973 0.78 -10.72 -9.22
N ASN A 974 1.64 -9.86 -9.76
CA ASN A 974 3.08 -9.86 -9.45
C ASN A 974 3.34 -9.55 -7.95
N THR A 975 2.53 -8.70 -7.32
CA THR A 975 2.60 -8.39 -5.88
C THR A 975 2.17 -9.57 -5.02
N LEU A 976 1.02 -10.17 -5.33
CA LEU A 976 0.43 -11.26 -4.57
C LEU A 976 1.19 -12.57 -4.75
N GLU A 977 1.78 -12.81 -5.93
CA GLU A 977 2.70 -13.93 -6.17
C GLU A 977 3.98 -13.80 -5.32
N ARG A 978 4.54 -12.59 -5.19
CA ARG A 978 5.70 -12.31 -4.31
C ARG A 978 5.39 -12.43 -2.82
N ALA A 979 4.15 -12.16 -2.40
CA ALA A 979 3.75 -12.21 -0.99
C ALA A 979 3.81 -13.63 -0.40
N GLY A 980 3.55 -14.68 -1.21
CA GLY A 980 4.01 -16.06 -1.01
C GLY A 980 3.48 -16.89 0.18
N ASP A 981 3.03 -16.29 1.29
CA ASP A 981 2.56 -16.99 2.50
C ASP A 981 1.12 -16.60 2.87
N ARG A 982 0.27 -17.60 3.09
CA ARG A 982 -1.15 -17.46 3.50
C ARG A 982 -1.33 -17.02 4.97
N ARG A 983 -0.33 -16.33 5.53
CA ARG A 983 -0.31 -15.77 6.90
C ARG A 983 -0.23 -14.25 6.90
N GLN A 984 0.35 -13.69 5.85
CA GLN A 984 0.66 -12.27 5.77
C GLN A 984 -0.39 -11.64 4.88
N GLN A 985 -1.29 -10.86 5.47
CA GLN A 985 -2.26 -10.06 4.72
C GLN A 985 -1.49 -8.98 3.96
N VAL A 986 -1.67 -8.94 2.65
CA VAL A 986 -1.20 -7.88 1.78
C VAL A 986 -2.24 -6.76 1.83
N PRO A 987 -1.92 -5.58 2.39
CA PRO A 987 -2.81 -4.44 2.32
C PRO A 987 -2.97 -4.01 0.86
N ILE A 988 -4.21 -3.84 0.43
CA ILE A 988 -4.58 -3.29 -0.86
C ILE A 988 -5.42 -2.04 -0.59
N ASP A 989 -4.97 -0.95 -1.19
CA ASP A 989 -5.58 0.36 -1.10
C ASP A 989 -5.71 0.88 -2.54
N ILE A 990 -6.81 1.56 -2.83
CA ILE A 990 -7.12 2.10 -4.15
C ILE A 990 -7.57 3.54 -3.98
N ILE A 991 -7.16 4.40 -4.91
CA ILE A 991 -7.69 5.76 -5.07
C ILE A 991 -7.95 6.03 -6.55
N GLY A 992 -9.00 6.80 -6.87
CA GLY A 992 -9.25 7.26 -8.23
C GLY A 992 -10.30 8.36 -8.39
N TYR A 993 -10.38 8.95 -9.58
CA TYR A 993 -11.24 10.10 -9.93
C TYR A 993 -11.96 9.88 -11.28
N SER A 994 -13.20 10.34 -11.48
CA SER A 994 -13.92 10.30 -12.77
C SER A 994 -13.95 8.89 -13.38
N ARG A 995 -13.55 8.70 -14.64
CA ARG A 995 -13.40 7.36 -15.25
C ARG A 995 -12.36 6.51 -14.53
N GLY A 996 -11.35 7.12 -13.91
CA GLY A 996 -10.41 6.44 -13.01
C GLY A 996 -11.05 5.93 -11.72
N ALA A 997 -12.07 6.62 -11.18
CA ALA A 997 -12.89 6.13 -10.08
C ALA A 997 -13.77 4.96 -10.53
N ALA A 998 -14.30 5.00 -11.77
CA ALA A 998 -15.01 3.87 -12.36
C ALA A 998 -14.09 2.65 -12.57
N LEU A 999 -12.84 2.86 -13.03
CA LEU A 999 -11.82 1.82 -13.10
C LEU A 999 -11.34 1.34 -11.74
N ALA A 1000 -11.27 2.21 -10.73
CA ALA A 1000 -10.96 1.84 -9.35
C ALA A 1000 -12.04 0.93 -8.74
N ARG A 1001 -13.33 1.25 -8.97
CA ARG A 1001 -14.48 0.39 -8.61
C ARG A 1001 -14.37 -0.97 -9.31
N HIS A 1002 -14.24 -0.97 -10.63
CA HIS A 1002 -14.11 -2.20 -11.43
C HIS A 1002 -12.91 -3.06 -11.02
N PHE A 1003 -11.74 -2.45 -10.85
CA PHE A 1003 -10.54 -3.13 -10.39
C PHE A 1003 -10.72 -3.72 -8.99
N GLY A 1004 -11.26 -2.94 -8.04
CA GLY A 1004 -11.56 -3.41 -6.71
C GLY A 1004 -12.57 -4.55 -6.68
N ASN A 1005 -13.53 -4.57 -7.62
CA ASN A 1005 -14.46 -5.67 -7.80
C ASN A 1005 -13.79 -6.90 -8.41
N LEU A 1006 -12.90 -6.77 -9.40
CA LEU A 1006 -12.09 -7.90 -9.91
C LEU A 1006 -11.26 -8.53 -8.79
N ILE A 1007 -10.66 -7.72 -7.90
CA ILE A 1007 -9.94 -8.23 -6.72
C ILE A 1007 -10.90 -9.00 -5.81
N ASN A 1008 -12.06 -8.43 -5.50
CA ASN A 1008 -13.06 -9.05 -4.64
C ASN A 1008 -13.67 -10.34 -5.24
N GLN A 1009 -13.98 -10.38 -6.54
CA GLN A 1009 -14.48 -11.56 -7.24
C GLN A 1009 -13.52 -12.75 -7.11
N HIS A 1010 -12.23 -12.45 -6.96
CA HIS A 1010 -11.17 -13.42 -6.71
C HIS A 1010 -10.72 -13.50 -5.24
N THR A 1011 -11.40 -12.84 -4.29
CA THR A 1011 -11.08 -12.84 -2.85
C THR A 1011 -12.20 -13.49 -2.03
N ARG A 1012 -11.80 -14.27 -1.02
CA ARG A 1012 -12.68 -15.11 -0.22
C ARG A 1012 -12.20 -15.20 1.23
N ASP A 1013 -13.00 -14.73 2.21
CA ASP A 1013 -12.60 -14.19 3.54
C ASP A 1013 -11.15 -13.67 3.59
N GLY A 1014 -10.82 -12.70 2.74
CA GLY A 1014 -9.47 -12.11 2.71
C GLY A 1014 -8.36 -13.03 2.19
N LEU A 1015 -8.69 -14.13 1.50
CA LEU A 1015 -7.76 -14.93 0.69
C LEU A 1015 -8.07 -14.67 -0.79
N PHE A 1016 -7.20 -13.91 -1.46
CA PHE A 1016 -7.19 -13.82 -2.92
C PHE A 1016 -6.80 -15.17 -3.52
N SER A 1017 -7.39 -15.53 -4.64
CA SER A 1017 -7.12 -16.74 -5.42
C SER A 1017 -7.57 -16.56 -6.87
N TYR A 1018 -6.68 -16.04 -7.71
CA TYR A 1018 -6.88 -15.93 -9.16
C TYR A 1018 -6.12 -17.01 -9.90
N ARG A 1019 -6.78 -17.73 -10.81
CA ARG A 1019 -6.11 -18.65 -11.74
C ARG A 1019 -5.75 -17.89 -13.00
N ASP A 1020 -4.60 -17.23 -12.98
CA ASP A 1020 -4.03 -16.59 -14.14
C ASP A 1020 -3.72 -17.64 -15.22
N GLY A 1021 -3.97 -17.29 -16.48
CA GLY A 1021 -3.81 -18.19 -17.62
C GLY A 1021 -2.39 -18.79 -17.67
N ALA A 1022 -1.39 -17.94 -17.38
CA ALA A 1022 -0.03 -18.38 -17.17
C ALA A 1022 0.27 -18.73 -15.70
N ARG A 1023 0.03 -17.87 -14.68
CA ARG A 1023 0.66 -17.98 -13.33
C ARG A 1023 0.20 -19.09 -12.34
N ARG A 1024 -0.57 -20.10 -12.75
CA ARG A 1024 -1.37 -20.99 -11.85
C ARG A 1024 -2.30 -20.14 -10.99
N SER A 1025 -2.86 -20.77 -9.94
CA SER A 1025 -3.57 -20.07 -8.88
C SER A 1025 -2.60 -19.19 -8.08
N VAL A 1026 -2.52 -17.91 -8.41
CA VAL A 1026 -1.94 -16.87 -7.55
C VAL A 1026 -2.88 -16.72 -6.36
N SER A 1027 -2.40 -17.02 -5.15
CA SER A 1027 -3.26 -16.99 -3.95
C SER A 1027 -2.50 -16.52 -2.72
N ALA A 1028 -2.94 -15.40 -2.16
CA ALA A 1028 -2.33 -14.71 -1.03
C ALA A 1028 -3.43 -14.13 -0.14
N CYS A 1029 -3.16 -13.97 1.17
CA CYS A 1029 -4.11 -13.24 2.00
C CYS A 1029 -4.04 -11.76 1.66
N VAL A 1030 -5.18 -11.10 1.46
CA VAL A 1030 -5.31 -9.69 1.12
C VAL A 1030 -6.22 -9.00 2.14
N ASP A 1031 -5.98 -7.71 2.34
CA ASP A 1031 -6.76 -6.84 3.22
C ASP A 1031 -7.20 -5.62 2.39
N LEU A 1032 -8.50 -5.56 2.05
CA LEU A 1032 -9.07 -4.54 1.16
C LEU A 1032 -9.47 -3.32 2.00
N ARG A 1033 -8.51 -2.45 2.32
CA ARG A 1033 -8.67 -1.48 3.42
C ARG A 1033 -9.45 -0.23 3.01
N PHE A 1034 -9.08 0.38 1.88
CA PHE A 1034 -9.60 1.68 1.50
C PHE A 1034 -9.76 1.83 -0.02
N MET A 1035 -10.91 2.37 -0.43
CA MET A 1035 -11.17 2.85 -1.79
C MET A 1035 -11.61 4.32 -1.75
N GLY A 1036 -10.74 5.23 -2.17
CA GLY A 1036 -11.05 6.66 -2.30
C GLY A 1036 -11.48 7.00 -3.73
N LEU A 1037 -12.63 7.65 -3.90
CA LEU A 1037 -13.27 7.93 -5.18
C LEU A 1037 -13.65 9.42 -5.26
N PHE A 1038 -13.33 10.07 -6.37
CA PHE A 1038 -13.78 11.44 -6.65
C PHE A 1038 -14.67 11.43 -7.90
N ASP A 1039 -15.92 11.89 -7.78
CA ASP A 1039 -16.93 12.11 -8.83
C ASP A 1039 -16.93 11.06 -9.95
N THR A 1040 -17.30 9.83 -9.61
CA THR A 1040 -17.34 8.67 -10.51
C THR A 1040 -18.23 8.97 -11.72
N VAL A 1041 -17.65 8.88 -12.90
CA VAL A 1041 -18.33 9.00 -14.20
C VAL A 1041 -17.77 7.89 -15.06
N ALA A 1042 -18.59 6.97 -15.56
CA ALA A 1042 -18.14 5.84 -16.38
C ALA A 1042 -17.84 6.25 -17.83
N GLN A 1043 -18.88 6.55 -18.63
CA GLN A 1043 -18.76 7.13 -19.97
C GLN A 1043 -17.80 6.39 -20.93
N PHE A 1044 -17.61 5.08 -20.74
CA PHE A 1044 -16.86 4.21 -21.64
C PHE A 1044 -17.65 3.97 -22.92
N GLY A 1045 -16.98 3.98 -24.07
CA GLY A 1045 -17.62 4.04 -25.38
C GLY A 1045 -18.12 5.44 -25.74
N ILE A 1046 -18.75 5.56 -26.91
CA ILE A 1046 -19.41 6.82 -27.31
C ILE A 1046 -20.64 6.99 -26.43
N ALA A 1047 -20.66 8.04 -25.61
CA ALA A 1047 -21.75 8.37 -24.68
C ALA A 1047 -22.16 7.23 -23.73
N GLY A 1048 -21.19 6.47 -23.21
CA GLY A 1048 -21.45 5.37 -22.27
C GLY A 1048 -21.84 4.04 -22.91
N SER A 1049 -21.75 3.90 -24.25
CA SER A 1049 -22.15 2.68 -24.97
C SER A 1049 -21.40 1.39 -24.58
N HIS A 1050 -20.35 1.48 -23.77
CA HIS A 1050 -19.57 0.37 -23.25
C HIS A 1050 -19.55 0.32 -21.71
N ASP A 1051 -20.34 1.14 -21.01
CA ASP A 1051 -20.36 1.19 -19.53
C ASP A 1051 -20.72 -0.16 -18.91
N ALA A 1052 -21.68 -0.88 -19.51
CA ALA A 1052 -22.09 -2.22 -19.10
C ALA A 1052 -20.99 -3.31 -19.20
N ASN A 1053 -19.81 -3.02 -19.77
CA ASN A 1053 -18.66 -3.93 -19.75
C ASN A 1053 -17.85 -3.84 -18.44
N TYR A 1054 -18.11 -2.84 -17.60
CA TYR A 1054 -17.41 -2.59 -16.35
C TYR A 1054 -18.35 -2.85 -15.18
N ASP A 1055 -17.96 -3.74 -14.28
CA ASP A 1055 -18.64 -3.92 -12.99
C ASP A 1055 -18.36 -2.69 -12.11
N LEU A 1056 -19.27 -1.70 -12.13
CA LEU A 1056 -19.18 -0.48 -11.35
C LEU A 1056 -19.84 -0.61 -9.97
N THR A 1057 -20.24 -1.81 -9.53
CA THR A 1057 -20.75 -1.98 -8.16
C THR A 1057 -19.66 -1.66 -7.12
N ILE A 1058 -19.96 -1.76 -5.83
CA ILE A 1058 -18.94 -1.64 -4.78
C ILE A 1058 -19.02 -2.87 -3.90
N ALA A 1059 -17.99 -3.72 -3.98
CA ALA A 1059 -17.92 -4.91 -3.16
C ALA A 1059 -18.00 -4.60 -1.64
N PRO A 1060 -18.84 -5.31 -0.87
CA PRO A 1060 -18.97 -5.10 0.58
C PRO A 1060 -17.74 -5.56 1.39
N ALA A 1061 -16.75 -6.17 0.73
CA ALA A 1061 -15.51 -6.63 1.34
C ALA A 1061 -14.47 -5.52 1.58
N TRP A 1062 -14.63 -4.34 0.98
CA TRP A 1062 -13.81 -3.17 1.30
C TRP A 1062 -14.11 -2.72 2.74
N ALA A 1063 -13.08 -2.41 3.53
CA ALA A 1063 -13.29 -1.96 4.91
C ALA A 1063 -13.82 -0.52 4.96
N TRP A 1064 -13.44 0.33 4.01
CA TRP A 1064 -13.90 1.71 3.88
C TRP A 1064 -13.87 2.19 2.43
N VAL A 1065 -14.94 2.85 1.99
CA VAL A 1065 -15.05 3.47 0.68
C VAL A 1065 -15.52 4.90 0.88
N ALA A 1066 -14.89 5.86 0.22
CA ALA A 1066 -15.28 7.26 0.28
C ALA A 1066 -15.44 7.81 -1.12
N HIS A 1067 -16.59 8.42 -1.42
CA HIS A 1067 -16.95 9.00 -2.70
C HIS A 1067 -17.32 10.48 -2.52
N ALA A 1068 -16.45 11.38 -2.96
CA ALA A 1068 -16.80 12.79 -3.07
C ALA A 1068 -17.62 13.02 -4.33
N VAL A 1069 -18.67 13.84 -4.27
CA VAL A 1069 -19.62 14.10 -5.39
C VAL A 1069 -19.77 15.59 -5.67
N ALA A 1070 -19.73 15.96 -6.94
CA ALA A 1070 -19.90 17.33 -7.40
C ALA A 1070 -21.36 17.78 -7.38
N LEU A 1071 -21.66 18.83 -6.60
CA LEU A 1071 -22.96 19.50 -6.63
C LEU A 1071 -23.14 20.37 -7.87
N HIS A 1072 -22.09 20.96 -8.44
CA HIS A 1072 -22.22 21.99 -9.48
C HIS A 1072 -21.85 21.52 -10.88
N GLU A 1073 -21.64 20.21 -11.07
CA GLU A 1073 -21.58 19.64 -12.40
C GLU A 1073 -22.99 19.62 -13.01
N ARG A 1074 -23.15 20.24 -14.19
CA ARG A 1074 -24.43 20.45 -14.89
C ARG A 1074 -24.39 19.92 -16.33
N ARG A 1075 -23.29 19.31 -16.77
CA ARG A 1075 -23.13 18.77 -18.12
C ARG A 1075 -23.77 17.38 -18.21
N TRP A 1076 -24.85 17.28 -18.98
CA TRP A 1076 -25.54 16.02 -19.30
C TRP A 1076 -24.64 14.88 -19.83
N MET A 1077 -23.47 15.19 -20.40
CA MET A 1077 -22.47 14.20 -20.84
C MET A 1077 -21.52 13.72 -19.72
N TYR A 1078 -21.74 14.12 -18.46
CA TYR A 1078 -20.99 13.66 -17.29
C TYR A 1078 -21.96 13.05 -16.26
N PRO A 1079 -22.70 11.98 -16.63
CA PRO A 1079 -23.61 11.32 -15.71
C PRO A 1079 -22.85 10.84 -14.48
N LEU A 1080 -23.38 11.15 -13.30
CA LEU A 1080 -22.82 10.63 -12.06
C LEU A 1080 -23.17 9.14 -11.99
N THR A 1081 -22.17 8.27 -12.01
CA THR A 1081 -22.38 6.90 -11.52
C THR A 1081 -22.31 6.99 -10.00
N ILE A 1082 -23.47 7.00 -9.36
CA ILE A 1082 -23.55 7.15 -7.91
C ILE A 1082 -22.90 5.92 -7.24
N ALA A 1083 -22.50 6.02 -5.97
CA ALA A 1083 -21.92 4.90 -5.22
C ALA A 1083 -22.95 4.25 -4.29
N SER A 1084 -23.97 5.01 -3.89
CA SER A 1084 -25.08 4.54 -3.06
C SER A 1084 -26.16 3.75 -3.82
N ASP A 1085 -26.14 3.70 -5.16
CA ASP A 1085 -27.06 2.87 -5.96
C ASP A 1085 -27.01 1.39 -5.59
N GLY A 1086 -25.81 0.82 -5.46
CA GLY A 1086 -25.57 -0.60 -5.35
C GLY A 1086 -25.76 -1.17 -3.95
N GLY A 1087 -26.37 -0.44 -3.02
CA GLY A 1087 -26.42 -0.88 -1.63
C GLY A 1087 -25.03 -0.81 -1.01
N GLY A 1088 -24.36 0.35 -1.04
CA GLY A 1088 -22.98 0.51 -0.56
C GLY A 1088 -22.82 0.31 0.95
N TYR A 1089 -21.91 -0.55 1.38
CA TYR A 1089 -21.96 -1.22 2.70
C TYR A 1089 -20.96 -0.72 3.77
N ASN A 1090 -20.20 0.28 3.37
CA ASN A 1090 -18.87 0.66 3.86
C ASN A 1090 -18.52 2.05 3.30
N LEU A 1091 -19.53 2.74 2.76
CA LEU A 1091 -19.44 3.86 1.84
C LEU A 1091 -19.77 5.18 2.55
N VAL A 1092 -18.99 6.20 2.23
CA VAL A 1092 -19.25 7.60 2.55
C VAL A 1092 -19.47 8.33 1.23
N GLU A 1093 -20.70 8.64 0.86
CA GLU A 1093 -20.97 9.45 -0.32
C GLU A 1093 -21.36 10.86 0.10
N ALA A 1094 -20.59 11.86 -0.35
CA ALA A 1094 -20.65 13.21 0.21
C ALA A 1094 -20.70 14.29 -0.88
N PRO A 1095 -21.70 15.19 -0.86
CA PRO A 1095 -21.77 16.34 -1.76
C PRO A 1095 -20.74 17.43 -1.42
N PHE A 1096 -20.17 18.06 -2.44
CA PHE A 1096 -19.27 19.21 -2.33
C PHE A 1096 -19.59 20.30 -3.36
N ILE A 1097 -19.34 21.56 -2.99
CA ILE A 1097 -19.33 22.70 -3.91
C ILE A 1097 -18.15 22.56 -4.88
N GLY A 1098 -18.44 22.03 -6.08
CA GLY A 1098 -17.50 21.93 -7.18
C GLY A 1098 -18.15 21.34 -8.43
N ALA A 1099 -17.49 21.46 -9.59
CA ALA A 1099 -17.98 20.94 -10.87
C ALA A 1099 -16.98 19.92 -11.47
N HIS A 1100 -17.20 18.65 -11.17
CA HIS A 1100 -16.45 17.46 -11.59
C HIS A 1100 -14.95 17.47 -11.23
N ALA A 1101 -14.12 18.30 -11.89
CA ALA A 1101 -12.66 18.28 -11.82
C ALA A 1101 -12.10 18.38 -10.39
N ASP A 1102 -11.79 17.21 -9.82
CA ASP A 1102 -11.48 16.94 -8.40
C ASP A 1102 -12.30 17.81 -7.40
N ILE A 1103 -13.55 18.07 -7.81
CA ILE A 1103 -14.67 18.64 -7.07
C ILE A 1103 -14.40 19.96 -6.33
N GLY A 1104 -13.56 20.79 -6.94
CA GLY A 1104 -13.76 22.24 -6.97
C GLY A 1104 -13.91 22.77 -8.40
N GLY A 1105 -13.54 21.97 -9.40
CA GLY A 1105 -13.35 22.40 -10.78
C GLY A 1105 -11.87 22.70 -11.13
N GLY A 1106 -10.91 22.32 -10.28
CA GLY A 1106 -9.51 22.80 -10.30
C GLY A 1106 -8.64 22.40 -11.50
N ALA A 1107 -9.14 21.58 -12.43
CA ALA A 1107 -8.44 21.18 -13.65
C ALA A 1107 -9.21 21.60 -14.92
N MET A 1108 -9.81 22.79 -14.92
CA MET A 1108 -10.47 23.36 -16.09
C MET A 1108 -9.47 23.99 -17.07
N ARG A 1109 -9.72 23.80 -18.36
CA ARG A 1109 -9.11 24.65 -19.41
C ARG A 1109 -9.92 25.92 -19.56
N ARG A 1110 -9.24 27.01 -19.93
CA ARG A 1110 -9.88 28.18 -20.53
C ARG A 1110 -10.39 27.80 -21.93
N ASP A 1111 -11.25 28.64 -22.50
CA ASP A 1111 -11.83 28.43 -23.84
C ASP A 1111 -10.76 28.39 -24.97
N ASP A 1112 -9.53 28.86 -24.71
CA ASP A 1112 -8.36 28.72 -25.59
C ASP A 1112 -7.64 27.36 -25.50
N GLY A 1113 -8.16 26.44 -24.69
CA GLY A 1113 -7.56 25.14 -24.42
C GLY A 1113 -6.37 25.17 -23.47
N ARG A 1114 -6.04 26.28 -22.79
CA ARG A 1114 -4.95 26.28 -21.80
C ARG A 1114 -5.49 25.92 -20.41
N PRO A 1115 -4.90 24.93 -19.72
CA PRO A 1115 -5.22 24.64 -18.31
C PRO A 1115 -5.09 25.88 -17.41
N SER A 1116 -6.09 26.08 -16.56
CA SER A 1116 -6.19 27.16 -15.58
C SER A 1116 -5.97 26.59 -14.18
N VAL A 1117 -4.92 27.05 -13.50
CA VAL A 1117 -4.58 26.68 -12.11
C VAL A 1117 -5.03 27.80 -11.16
N ARG A 1118 -6.24 28.32 -11.40
CA ARG A 1118 -6.87 29.34 -10.56
C ARG A 1118 -7.96 28.62 -9.77
N GLY A 1119 -8.07 28.89 -8.48
CA GLY A 1119 -8.96 28.16 -7.61
C GLY A 1119 -8.30 26.96 -6.90
N ASP A 1120 -8.31 26.94 -5.57
CA ASP A 1120 -7.88 25.82 -4.71
C ASP A 1120 -9.09 25.09 -4.05
N LEU A 1121 -10.31 25.40 -4.47
CA LEU A 1121 -11.56 24.77 -3.99
C LEU A 1121 -11.57 23.23 -4.10
N ALA A 1122 -10.79 22.64 -5.01
CA ALA A 1122 -10.64 21.18 -5.15
C ALA A 1122 -9.92 20.54 -3.95
N ASP A 1123 -9.05 21.30 -3.27
CA ASP A 1123 -8.30 20.82 -2.11
C ASP A 1123 -9.20 20.65 -0.86
N VAL A 1124 -10.41 21.21 -0.89
CA VAL A 1124 -11.48 20.86 0.05
C VAL A 1124 -11.73 19.34 0.00
N THR A 1125 -11.97 18.77 -1.19
CA THR A 1125 -12.24 17.33 -1.28
C THR A 1125 -10.98 16.48 -1.10
N LEU A 1126 -9.80 17.02 -1.41
CA LEU A 1126 -8.51 16.39 -1.09
C LEU A 1126 -8.35 16.16 0.42
N ASN A 1127 -8.57 17.21 1.22
CA ASN A 1127 -8.41 17.14 2.67
C ASN A 1127 -9.49 16.26 3.30
N TRP A 1128 -10.71 16.28 2.77
CA TRP A 1128 -11.75 15.33 3.15
C TRP A 1128 -11.35 13.90 2.81
N MET A 1129 -10.86 13.61 1.61
CA MET A 1129 -10.44 12.25 1.20
C MET A 1129 -9.24 11.76 2.00
N LEU A 1130 -8.28 12.64 2.31
CA LEU A 1130 -7.17 12.32 3.21
C LEU A 1130 -7.66 12.03 4.63
N TRP A 1131 -8.66 12.79 5.10
CA TRP A 1131 -9.33 12.50 6.37
C TRP A 1131 -10.02 11.13 6.31
N GLN A 1132 -10.76 10.81 5.25
CA GLN A 1132 -11.39 9.50 5.03
C GLN A 1132 -10.37 8.35 5.00
N ALA A 1133 -9.25 8.52 4.29
CA ALA A 1133 -8.19 7.51 4.19
C ALA A 1133 -7.50 7.27 5.55
N ARG A 1134 -7.28 8.34 6.32
CA ARG A 1134 -6.81 8.25 7.71
C ARG A 1134 -7.88 7.64 8.63
N ALA A 1135 -9.16 7.88 8.36
CA ALA A 1135 -10.30 7.20 8.97
C ALA A 1135 -10.50 5.76 8.45
N ALA A 1136 -9.64 5.27 7.55
CA ALA A 1136 -9.49 3.87 7.20
C ALA A 1136 -8.15 3.27 7.70
N SER A 1137 -7.46 3.98 8.61
CA SER A 1137 -6.16 3.60 9.20
C SER A 1137 -4.95 3.60 8.24
N LEU A 1138 -5.03 4.25 7.08
CA LEU A 1138 -3.90 4.35 6.15
C LEU A 1138 -2.88 5.39 6.60
N ARG A 1139 -1.59 5.07 6.44
CA ARG A 1139 -0.48 6.02 6.68
C ARG A 1139 -0.17 6.85 5.44
N PHE A 1140 -0.66 8.09 5.44
CA PHE A 1140 -0.21 9.15 4.54
C PHE A 1140 0.66 10.17 5.29
N GLY A 1141 1.70 10.68 4.62
CA GLY A 1141 2.44 11.87 5.02
C GLY A 1141 1.58 13.13 5.04
N THR A 1142 2.22 14.26 5.32
CA THR A 1142 1.57 15.57 5.28
C THR A 1142 1.54 16.09 3.85
N LEU A 1143 0.37 16.53 3.38
CA LEU A 1143 0.24 17.26 2.11
C LEU A 1143 0.98 18.61 2.16
N ALA A 1144 1.23 19.22 1.00
CA ALA A 1144 1.85 20.54 0.95
C ALA A 1144 0.99 21.59 1.67
N GLU A 1145 1.58 22.71 2.04
CA GLU A 1145 0.91 23.79 2.79
C GLU A 1145 -0.25 24.41 1.99
N GLY A 1146 -0.04 24.70 0.70
CA GLY A 1146 -1.10 25.17 -0.20
C GLY A 1146 -2.15 24.12 -0.58
N ASP A 1147 -1.92 22.83 -0.27
CA ASP A 1147 -2.91 21.76 -0.45
C ASP A 1147 -3.77 21.58 0.83
N ARG A 1148 -3.57 22.41 1.86
CA ARG A 1148 -4.24 22.32 3.18
C ARG A 1148 -5.01 23.58 3.57
N GLU A 1149 -4.66 24.73 3.01
CA GLU A 1149 -5.31 26.02 3.24
C GLU A 1149 -6.02 26.48 1.96
N ILE A 1150 -7.32 26.76 2.05
CA ILE A 1150 -8.14 27.16 0.90
C ILE A 1150 -8.15 28.69 0.84
N SER A 1151 -7.39 29.24 -0.10
CA SER A 1151 -7.03 30.65 -0.22
C SER A 1151 -7.65 31.36 -1.42
N ASP A 1152 -8.07 30.60 -2.44
CA ASP A 1152 -8.69 31.05 -3.68
C ASP A 1152 -9.90 30.14 -3.97
N PRO A 1153 -11.02 30.27 -3.24
CA PRO A 1153 -12.13 29.31 -3.28
C PRO A 1153 -13.04 29.53 -4.51
N ILE A 1154 -12.51 29.38 -5.72
CA ILE A 1154 -13.23 29.64 -6.98
C ILE A 1154 -14.02 28.40 -7.42
N LEU A 1155 -15.33 28.57 -7.59
CA LEU A 1155 -16.20 27.61 -8.26
C LEU A 1155 -16.13 27.80 -9.77
N HIS A 1156 -15.92 26.69 -10.49
CA HIS A 1156 -15.92 26.65 -11.94
C HIS A 1156 -17.18 25.98 -12.51
N ASP A 1157 -17.52 26.32 -13.77
CA ASP A 1157 -18.53 25.66 -14.60
C ASP A 1157 -17.96 25.44 -16.00
N GLY A 1158 -17.88 24.18 -16.42
CA GLY A 1158 -17.27 23.75 -17.69
C GLY A 1158 -18.17 23.92 -18.92
N ARG A 1159 -19.35 24.54 -18.78
CA ARG A 1159 -20.24 24.91 -19.89
C ARG A 1159 -19.85 26.28 -20.46
N SER A 1160 -19.96 26.47 -21.77
CA SER A 1160 -19.79 27.79 -22.41
C SER A 1160 -20.88 28.79 -22.01
N SER A 1161 -20.64 30.09 -22.22
CA SER A 1161 -21.63 31.16 -21.96
C SER A 1161 -22.98 30.92 -22.66
N ILE A 1162 -22.96 30.46 -23.92
CA ILE A 1162 -24.14 30.00 -24.64
C ILE A 1162 -24.80 28.82 -23.91
N ALA A 1163 -24.04 27.78 -23.55
CA ALA A 1163 -24.57 26.60 -22.87
C ALA A 1163 -25.15 26.91 -21.47
N ARG A 1164 -24.58 27.83 -20.68
CA ARG A 1164 -25.16 28.28 -19.39
C ARG A 1164 -26.44 29.10 -19.54
N THR A 1165 -26.65 29.68 -20.71
CA THR A 1165 -27.83 30.47 -21.05
C THR A 1165 -28.97 29.60 -21.59
N ILE A 1166 -28.66 28.53 -22.35
CA ILE A 1166 -29.68 27.65 -22.96
C ILE A 1166 -29.88 26.31 -22.23
N GLN A 1167 -28.86 25.77 -21.55
CA GLN A 1167 -28.99 24.57 -20.71
C GLN A 1167 -29.24 24.96 -19.26
N ASN A 1168 -30.51 25.12 -18.90
CA ASN A 1168 -30.94 25.10 -17.50
C ASN A 1168 -31.00 23.68 -16.89
N GLY A 1169 -30.74 22.64 -17.70
CA GLY A 1169 -30.71 21.24 -17.25
C GLY A 1169 -29.51 20.88 -16.39
N ASP A 1170 -29.61 19.72 -15.75
CA ASP A 1170 -28.60 19.12 -14.87
C ASP A 1170 -27.92 17.91 -15.53
N ARG A 1171 -26.90 17.33 -14.88
CA ARG A 1171 -26.47 15.96 -15.21
C ARG A 1171 -27.49 14.95 -14.68
N ARG A 1172 -27.64 13.83 -15.39
CA ARG A 1172 -28.39 12.66 -14.91
C ARG A 1172 -27.58 11.87 -13.87
N ILE A 1173 -28.26 11.03 -13.10
CA ILE A 1173 -27.62 10.04 -12.23
C ILE A 1173 -27.88 8.65 -12.80
N ASP A 1174 -26.81 7.87 -12.96
CA ASP A 1174 -26.85 6.48 -13.40
C ASP A 1174 -26.52 5.55 -12.22
N GLN A 1175 -27.13 4.37 -12.22
CA GLN A 1175 -26.82 3.28 -11.32
C GLN A 1175 -25.53 2.55 -11.74
N ALA A 1176 -24.98 1.73 -10.85
CA ALA A 1176 -23.78 0.92 -11.04
C ALA A 1176 -23.92 -0.18 -12.12
N ASP A 1177 -25.14 -0.50 -12.54
CA ASP A 1177 -25.40 -1.37 -13.70
C ASP A 1177 -25.51 -0.58 -15.03
N GLY A 1178 -25.34 0.74 -14.99
CA GLY A 1178 -25.47 1.65 -16.13
C GLY A 1178 -26.92 2.04 -16.45
N SER A 1179 -27.91 1.61 -15.66
CA SER A 1179 -29.30 2.06 -15.81
C SER A 1179 -29.50 3.49 -15.29
N LEU A 1180 -30.50 4.19 -15.82
CA LEU A 1180 -30.85 5.54 -15.35
C LEU A 1180 -31.48 5.45 -13.95
N LEU A 1181 -30.94 6.17 -12.97
CA LEU A 1181 -31.57 6.35 -11.65
C LEU A 1181 -32.50 7.57 -11.65
N LEU A 1182 -32.00 8.72 -12.11
CA LEU A 1182 -32.74 9.99 -12.20
C LEU A 1182 -32.30 10.79 -13.43
N ASP A 1183 -33.27 11.36 -14.15
CA ASP A 1183 -33.01 12.25 -15.30
C ASP A 1183 -32.17 13.48 -14.91
N TYR A 1184 -32.31 13.97 -13.68
CA TYR A 1184 -31.58 15.13 -13.15
C TYR A 1184 -31.06 14.87 -11.73
N GLN A 1185 -29.81 15.24 -11.46
CA GLN A 1185 -29.24 15.19 -10.11
C GLN A 1185 -30.01 16.08 -9.13
N ASP A 1186 -30.60 17.20 -9.58
CA ASP A 1186 -31.49 18.08 -8.81
C ASP A 1186 -32.62 17.30 -8.10
N ASP A 1187 -33.11 16.21 -8.69
CA ASP A 1187 -34.18 15.39 -8.12
C ASP A 1187 -33.70 14.47 -6.97
N HIS A 1188 -32.38 14.34 -6.74
CA HIS A 1188 -31.82 13.44 -5.73
C HIS A 1188 -31.85 14.02 -4.31
N GLY A 1189 -32.49 13.32 -3.37
CA GLY A 1189 -32.73 13.81 -2.01
C GLY A 1189 -31.49 14.17 -1.18
N GLN A 1190 -30.33 13.55 -1.44
CA GLN A 1190 -29.09 13.74 -0.65
C GLN A 1190 -27.95 14.48 -1.37
N ILE A 1191 -28.00 14.62 -2.70
CA ILE A 1191 -26.94 15.26 -3.51
C ILE A 1191 -27.49 16.15 -4.64
N GLY A 1192 -28.78 16.49 -4.57
CA GLY A 1192 -29.51 17.29 -5.55
C GLY A 1192 -29.91 18.68 -5.06
N HIS A 1193 -31.12 19.11 -5.44
CA HIS A 1193 -31.60 20.48 -5.30
C HIS A 1193 -31.51 21.02 -3.87
N THR A 1194 -31.87 20.22 -2.86
CA THR A 1194 -31.84 20.64 -1.45
C THR A 1194 -30.44 21.08 -1.01
N GLN A 1195 -29.42 20.27 -1.29
CA GLN A 1195 -28.04 20.59 -0.93
C GLN A 1195 -27.49 21.71 -1.80
N ARG A 1196 -27.79 21.69 -3.09
CA ARG A 1196 -27.38 22.74 -4.03
C ARG A 1196 -27.93 24.10 -3.62
N ALA A 1197 -29.22 24.20 -3.27
CA ALA A 1197 -29.86 25.43 -2.79
C ALA A 1197 -29.29 25.91 -1.45
N ALA A 1198 -28.97 25.02 -0.52
CA ALA A 1198 -28.28 25.37 0.72
C ALA A 1198 -26.90 25.99 0.43
N THR A 1199 -26.11 25.35 -0.45
CA THR A 1199 -24.78 25.84 -0.82
C THR A 1199 -24.77 27.08 -1.71
N GLU A 1200 -25.81 27.32 -2.52
CA GLU A 1200 -25.86 28.45 -3.46
C GLU A 1200 -25.81 29.81 -2.74
N SER A 1201 -26.33 29.88 -1.51
CA SER A 1201 -26.23 31.06 -0.65
C SER A 1201 -24.79 31.42 -0.23
N MET A 1202 -23.85 30.47 -0.34
CA MET A 1202 -22.42 30.63 -0.02
C MET A 1202 -21.59 30.98 -1.26
N ILE A 1203 -22.20 31.07 -2.45
CA ILE A 1203 -21.50 31.30 -3.72
C ILE A 1203 -21.78 32.74 -4.19
N ALA A 1204 -20.78 33.61 -4.06
CA ALA A 1204 -20.82 34.95 -4.62
C ALA A 1204 -20.65 34.89 -6.14
N ARG A 1205 -21.75 35.05 -6.90
CA ARG A 1205 -21.74 35.08 -8.37
C ARG A 1205 -21.81 36.52 -8.91
N PRO A 1206 -21.02 36.88 -9.95
CA PRO A 1206 -21.23 38.10 -10.73
C PRO A 1206 -22.63 38.14 -11.35
N GLU A 1207 -23.27 39.31 -11.45
CA GLU A 1207 -24.63 39.44 -12.01
C GLU A 1207 -24.76 38.85 -13.43
N ASN A 1208 -23.67 38.89 -14.21
CA ASN A 1208 -23.58 38.39 -15.58
C ASN A 1208 -22.93 37.00 -15.72
N TRP A 1209 -22.79 36.22 -14.64
CA TRP A 1209 -22.01 34.96 -14.63
C TRP A 1209 -22.39 33.93 -15.71
N ARG A 1210 -23.68 33.89 -16.10
CA ARG A 1210 -24.19 33.00 -17.17
C ARG A 1210 -23.66 33.39 -18.55
N THR A 1211 -23.38 34.66 -18.77
CA THR A 1211 -22.87 35.21 -20.04
C THR A 1211 -21.38 35.52 -19.99
N LEU A 1212 -20.65 35.10 -18.96
CA LEU A 1212 -19.20 35.20 -18.91
C LEU A 1212 -18.55 34.11 -19.78
N ASP A 1213 -17.63 34.51 -20.65
CA ASP A 1213 -16.75 33.62 -21.43
C ASP A 1213 -15.56 33.08 -20.59
N THR A 1214 -15.80 32.83 -19.30
CA THR A 1214 -14.85 32.28 -18.34
C THR A 1214 -15.45 31.08 -17.63
N SER A 1215 -14.68 30.03 -17.37
CA SER A 1215 -15.12 28.91 -16.52
C SER A 1215 -15.32 29.31 -15.07
N GLU A 1216 -14.68 30.38 -14.59
CA GLU A 1216 -14.90 30.99 -13.27
C GLU A 1216 -16.33 31.56 -13.18
N VAL A 1217 -17.17 31.06 -12.27
CA VAL A 1217 -18.61 31.44 -12.13
C VAL A 1217 -19.05 31.87 -10.73
N GLY A 1218 -18.13 31.84 -9.75
CA GLY A 1218 -18.36 32.39 -8.43
C GLY A 1218 -17.21 32.11 -7.47
N THR A 1219 -17.18 32.85 -6.36
CA THR A 1219 -16.26 32.60 -5.23
C THR A 1219 -17.07 32.09 -4.05
N VAL A 1220 -16.59 31.05 -3.37
CA VAL A 1220 -17.26 30.44 -2.23
C VAL A 1220 -16.83 31.13 -0.94
N ASP A 1221 -17.78 31.52 -0.09
CA ASP A 1221 -17.50 31.88 1.30
C ASP A 1221 -17.06 30.62 2.06
N MET A 1222 -15.76 30.50 2.29
CA MET A 1222 -15.20 29.37 3.04
C MET A 1222 -15.61 29.34 4.50
N SER A 1223 -16.12 30.44 5.09
CA SER A 1223 -16.64 30.42 6.46
C SER A 1223 -18.00 29.72 6.51
N GLY A 1224 -18.94 30.19 5.68
CA GLY A 1224 -20.24 29.54 5.50
C GLY A 1224 -20.14 28.11 4.96
N TYR A 1225 -19.23 27.86 4.01
CA TYR A 1225 -19.02 26.52 3.46
C TYR A 1225 -18.34 25.57 4.44
N ALA A 1226 -17.36 26.01 5.25
CA ALA A 1226 -16.81 25.17 6.32
C ALA A 1226 -17.86 24.84 7.39
N GLN A 1227 -18.74 25.78 7.72
CA GLN A 1227 -19.88 25.52 8.62
C GLN A 1227 -20.86 24.52 7.98
N TRP A 1228 -21.19 24.65 6.70
CA TRP A 1228 -22.05 23.69 5.98
C TRP A 1228 -21.41 22.30 5.86
N LEU A 1229 -20.12 22.22 5.58
CA LEU A 1229 -19.37 20.95 5.59
C LEU A 1229 -19.38 20.31 6.97
N HIS A 1230 -19.33 21.11 8.04
CA HIS A 1230 -19.49 20.62 9.41
C HIS A 1230 -20.93 20.18 9.72
N ASP A 1231 -21.96 20.89 9.25
CA ASP A 1231 -23.35 20.58 9.57
C ASP A 1231 -23.89 19.38 8.74
N GLU A 1232 -23.56 19.30 7.45
CA GLU A 1232 -24.01 18.22 6.54
C GLU A 1232 -23.09 17.00 6.56
N LEU A 1233 -21.76 17.18 6.45
CA LEU A 1233 -20.80 16.07 6.41
C LEU A 1233 -20.16 15.79 7.76
N GLY A 1234 -20.38 16.64 8.77
CA GLY A 1234 -19.60 16.62 9.99
C GLY A 1234 -18.16 17.12 9.82
N TRP A 1235 -17.72 17.51 8.63
CA TRP A 1235 -16.29 17.65 8.42
C TRP A 1235 -15.74 18.97 8.96
N GLN A 1236 -15.25 18.94 10.20
CA GLN A 1236 -14.48 20.03 10.80
C GLN A 1236 -13.08 20.07 10.19
N ALA A 1237 -12.60 21.28 9.88
CA ALA A 1237 -11.20 21.51 9.57
C ALA A 1237 -10.32 20.99 10.72
N VAL A 1238 -9.29 20.20 10.39
CA VAL A 1238 -8.30 19.75 11.37
C VAL A 1238 -7.63 21.00 11.96
N PRO A 1239 -7.60 21.19 13.28
CA PRO A 1239 -6.88 22.30 13.89
C PRO A 1239 -5.42 22.33 13.45
N SER A 1240 -4.95 23.53 13.07
CA SER A 1240 -3.61 23.84 12.55
C SER A 1240 -2.45 23.36 13.43
#